data_AF-A0A067CRH0-F1
#
_entry.id   AF-A0A067CRH0-F1
#
_cell.length_a   1.000
_cell.length_b   1.000
_cell.length_c   1.000
_cell.angle_alpha   90.00
_cell.angle_beta   90.00
_cell.angle_gamma   90.00
#
_symmetry.space_group_name_H-M   'P 1'
#
loop_
_entity.id
_entity.type
_entity.pdbx_description
1 polymer ?
#
loop_
_entity_poly.entity_id
_entity_poly.type
_entity_poly.pdbx_seq_one_letter_code
_entity_poly.pdbx_strand_id
1 'polypeptide(L)'
;MGWKKRYFYLTMSQWMYYDATDASSPSFVTNASEISLVEELHASTDPAMSQSTSSSSSSSKGYCFAIVVGKKRSELRAATEEDRDGWIGALAPYVKETAPLSSPHAHHPKSRSKAELTKVAEYLKQQVAFQKKKQFTTDEATTILAKKFPNLSLAELEAWGQTLLDAKFIMTTGPTTKDSISFGRHPGVFTCDVKKKTNRLTANERSRISDVMSSATFDARAYAEVFLKRNPPEKIQDHCEMLLDQKEAIIEELKSDICANYVTFLSAAAEIRSMDSSVSLMKSVIHDCKRSLSLLQTLSLVPPKHDAKKAMSASSNSKLLAAVPTPQDDTLLELEHSLEMYLFEQDYDGFTSLASALVDRYTAQFVHKVTTATTTVHQTFRDNHVAHLLRLHETKAATDMCLDAYSARLHTQLRTVVASGQPQAYVLAASRAFFTTLLMCYEDFVASFEGQRSCYFVALTGWIHANVAQFASEIALHIFECPDPAMASVVRDPSELKTSSKAIGASLRLLYFGARQLELAGLPIATQLAHCLSQPLQHHILAYAKAIKLKVKDEVKRERWDLLSMKIRDEKTQAEQEISLTKSARFFYGHLQQYLRDLQKLLHPSYPSSQSPKIQTTVLYETELVLLQYLQDIKAMFENPKTMTSVKYAHIVAMLSTMRYIEKDCVSRVLHTLTACLPAAQLQKAAFGSQIRQLWLDMLNASVPRMAQALLRNSLRWHELSLASDALPSDSAASALFLPMLLQDLNSVSPDQLDIFGDQDDVTLQLLESLLQAMLDDSAWWQQIETKQKALGYGGASQCIAELRVLTSRVASPGIAQAGTSLEQKFKTMYSRVGTRKELAPDAWCTQYGLEITKDTKMKG
;
A
#
# COMPACT_ATOMS: atom_id res chain seq x y z
N MET A 1 9.79 9.26 48.89
CA MET A 1 9.81 9.91 47.56
C MET A 1 8.72 9.27 46.71
N GLY A 2 7.77 10.09 46.24
CA GLY A 2 6.42 9.68 45.84
C GLY A 2 6.32 8.75 44.62
N TRP A 3 5.34 7.86 44.66
CA TRP A 3 4.93 7.00 43.56
C TRP A 3 4.27 7.86 42.47
N LYS A 4 4.79 7.83 41.24
CA LYS A 4 4.12 8.39 40.06
C LYS A 4 3.76 7.24 39.12
N LYS A 5 2.51 7.24 38.65
CA LYS A 5 2.00 6.31 37.64
C LYS A 5 2.83 6.50 36.36
N ARG A 6 3.50 5.43 35.92
CA ARG A 6 4.42 5.45 34.77
C ARG A 6 3.67 4.97 33.52
N TYR A 7 3.75 5.75 32.44
CA TYR A 7 3.07 5.42 31.19
C TYR A 7 4.10 4.89 30.19
N PHE A 8 3.89 3.65 29.74
CA PHE A 8 4.75 2.99 28.77
C PHE A 8 4.00 2.81 27.45
N TYR A 9 4.65 3.16 26.34
CA TYR A 9 4.16 2.90 25.01
C TYR A 9 5.12 1.93 24.32
N LEU A 10 4.60 0.77 23.92
CA LEU A 10 5.37 -0.30 23.32
C LEU A 10 4.92 -0.50 21.87
N THR A 11 5.80 -0.24 20.94
CA THR A 11 5.64 -0.53 19.51
C THR A 11 6.58 -1.66 19.10
N MET A 12 6.40 -2.18 17.89
CA MET A 12 7.24 -3.26 17.34
C MET A 12 8.74 -2.91 17.28
N SER A 13 9.08 -1.62 17.26
CA SER A 13 10.46 -1.13 17.16
C SER A 13 10.91 -0.31 18.37
N GLN A 14 10.00 0.23 19.17
CA GLN A 14 10.35 1.18 20.22
C GLN A 14 9.55 0.95 21.50
N TRP A 15 10.26 0.96 22.61
CA TRP A 15 9.72 1.05 23.95
C TRP A 15 9.97 2.46 24.49
N MET A 16 8.89 3.16 24.83
CA MET A 16 8.91 4.56 25.22
C MET A 16 8.28 4.73 26.61
N TYR A 17 8.83 5.66 27.37
CA TYR A 17 8.39 5.99 28.73
C TYR A 17 8.06 7.47 28.83
N TYR A 18 6.94 7.78 29.47
CA TYR A 18 6.47 9.14 29.73
C TYR A 18 6.23 9.34 31.23
N ASP A 19 6.72 10.47 31.77
CA ASP A 19 6.55 10.84 33.18
C ASP A 19 5.09 11.24 33.54
N ALA A 20 4.26 11.55 32.53
CA ALA A 20 2.82 11.88 32.67
C ALA A 20 2.06 11.56 31.36
N THR A 21 0.72 11.40 31.43
CA THR A 21 -0.12 11.16 30.23
C THR A 21 -0.07 12.27 29.20
N ASP A 22 0.15 13.51 29.67
CA ASP A 22 0.04 14.71 28.85
C ASP A 22 1.43 15.24 28.44
N ALA A 23 2.48 14.42 28.65
CA ALA A 23 3.85 14.80 28.32
C ALA A 23 4.06 14.82 26.80
N SER A 24 4.52 15.96 26.28
CA SER A 24 4.76 16.17 24.85
C SER A 24 5.98 15.43 24.29
N SER A 25 6.83 14.87 25.16
CA SER A 25 8.02 14.11 24.76
C SER A 25 8.29 12.97 25.75
N PRO A 26 8.81 11.82 25.27
CA PRO A 26 9.16 10.68 26.11
C PRO A 26 10.41 10.99 26.94
N SER A 27 10.38 10.67 28.22
CA SER A 27 11.52 10.78 29.12
C SER A 27 12.57 9.70 28.86
N PHE A 28 12.19 8.60 28.21
CA PHE A 28 13.10 7.55 27.77
C PHE A 28 12.56 6.84 26.52
N VAL A 29 13.44 6.58 25.55
CA VAL A 29 13.15 5.83 24.32
C VAL A 29 14.24 4.79 24.13
N THR A 30 13.85 3.56 23.84
CA THR A 30 14.76 2.46 23.56
C THR A 30 14.19 1.57 22.49
N ASN A 31 15.06 0.95 21.69
CA ASN A 31 14.63 0.02 20.68
C ASN A 31 14.08 -1.26 21.35
N ALA A 32 12.81 -1.59 21.09
CA ALA A 32 12.16 -2.77 21.68
C ALA A 32 12.91 -4.07 21.31
N SER A 33 13.61 -4.09 20.18
CA SER A 33 14.44 -5.22 19.72
C SER A 33 15.78 -5.40 20.46
N GLU A 34 16.12 -4.49 21.38
CA GLU A 34 17.35 -4.54 22.19
C GLU A 34 17.11 -5.09 23.61
N ILE A 35 15.87 -5.45 23.93
CA ILE A 35 15.52 -6.11 25.18
C ILE A 35 16.08 -7.53 25.16
N SER A 36 16.92 -7.83 26.14
CA SER A 36 17.68 -9.08 26.24
C SER A 36 17.23 -9.96 27.39
N LEU A 37 16.62 -9.37 28.42
CA LEU A 37 16.07 -10.11 29.56
C LEU A 37 14.98 -9.28 30.22
N VAL A 38 13.90 -9.94 30.63
CA VAL A 38 12.89 -9.41 31.55
C VAL A 38 12.73 -10.46 32.64
N GLU A 39 13.02 -10.09 33.88
CA GLU A 39 13.07 -11.01 35.02
C GLU A 39 12.28 -10.45 36.19
N GLU A 40 11.48 -11.28 36.83
CA GLU A 40 10.80 -10.90 38.06
C GLU A 40 11.77 -10.90 39.25
N LEU A 41 11.86 -9.80 39.98
CA LEU A 41 12.74 -9.70 41.15
C LEU A 41 12.00 -10.16 42.40
N HIS A 42 12.30 -11.37 42.84
CA HIS A 42 11.89 -11.87 44.15
C HIS A 42 12.90 -11.40 45.21
N ALA A 43 12.40 -10.88 46.34
CA ALA A 43 13.27 -10.58 47.48
C ALA A 43 13.86 -11.91 47.99
N SER A 44 15.18 -12.04 47.90
CA SER A 44 15.95 -13.22 48.29
C SER A 44 15.59 -13.69 49.70
N THR A 45 15.13 -14.94 49.81
CA THR A 45 15.14 -15.69 51.07
C THR A 45 16.40 -16.55 51.04
N ASP A 46 17.50 -16.05 51.62
CA ASP A 46 18.69 -16.86 51.85
C ASP A 46 18.94 -16.96 53.37
N PRO A 47 18.98 -18.17 53.95
CA PRO A 47 19.07 -18.39 55.38
C PRO A 47 20.53 -18.51 55.82
N ALA A 48 21.34 -17.47 55.65
CA ALA A 48 22.71 -17.44 56.20
C ALA A 48 23.29 -16.03 56.24
N MET A 49 22.99 -15.26 57.28
CA MET A 49 23.94 -14.40 58.03
C MET A 49 23.17 -13.47 58.97
N SER A 50 23.29 -13.75 60.26
CA SER A 50 22.93 -12.85 61.36
C SER A 50 23.99 -11.75 61.50
N GLN A 51 23.59 -10.48 61.50
CA GLN A 51 23.67 -9.57 62.66
C GLN A 51 23.48 -8.08 62.27
N SER A 52 22.66 -7.43 63.09
CA SER A 52 22.70 -6.01 63.52
C SER A 52 21.81 -4.95 62.84
N THR A 53 20.95 -4.38 63.70
CA THR A 53 20.37 -3.03 63.75
C THR A 53 19.12 -2.68 62.93
N SER A 54 17.98 -2.96 63.56
CA SER A 54 16.75 -2.16 63.71
C SER A 54 16.60 -0.81 62.97
N SER A 55 15.55 -0.69 62.15
CA SER A 55 14.50 0.32 62.36
C SER A 55 13.23 0.01 61.55
N SER A 56 12.11 0.36 62.17
CA SER A 56 10.70 0.16 61.82
C SER A 56 10.26 0.53 60.40
N SER A 57 9.58 -0.40 59.71
CA SER A 57 8.25 -0.20 59.09
C SER A 57 7.78 -1.48 58.41
N SER A 58 6.52 -1.83 58.61
CA SER A 58 5.82 -2.96 58.00
C SER A 58 6.02 -3.05 56.49
N SER A 59 6.40 -4.23 56.02
CA SER A 59 6.81 -4.57 54.66
C SER A 59 5.84 -4.12 53.56
N SER A 60 6.25 -3.16 52.73
CA SER A 60 5.70 -3.01 51.38
C SER A 60 6.41 -4.00 50.46
N LYS A 61 5.73 -5.10 50.13
CA LYS A 61 6.13 -6.00 49.04
C LYS A 61 6.18 -5.17 47.76
N GLY A 62 7.38 -4.95 47.21
CA GLY A 62 7.55 -4.19 45.98
C GLY A 62 7.28 -5.10 44.78
N TYR A 63 6.28 -4.77 43.95
CA TYR A 63 6.01 -5.42 42.67
C TYR A 63 7.08 -5.02 41.64
N CYS A 64 8.30 -5.56 41.79
CA CYS A 64 9.48 -5.17 41.02
C CYS A 64 9.84 -6.20 39.95
N PHE A 65 10.33 -5.73 38.81
CA PHE A 65 10.91 -6.56 37.77
C PHE A 65 12.12 -5.84 37.16
N ALA A 66 13.12 -6.62 36.76
CA ALA A 66 14.31 -6.13 36.08
C ALA A 66 14.16 -6.29 34.57
N ILE A 67 14.65 -5.29 33.83
CA ILE A 67 14.79 -5.37 32.39
C ILE A 67 16.23 -5.07 31.99
N VAL A 68 16.78 -5.86 31.06
CA VAL A 68 18.12 -5.67 30.51
C VAL A 68 17.99 -5.26 29.05
N VAL A 69 18.41 -4.04 28.76
CA VAL A 69 18.49 -3.49 27.39
C VAL A 69 19.95 -3.36 27.02
N GLY A 70 20.39 -4.11 26.01
CA GLY A 70 21.80 -4.17 25.63
C GLY A 70 22.71 -4.61 26.79
N LYS A 71 23.44 -3.66 27.40
CA LYS A 71 24.33 -3.89 28.56
C LYS A 71 23.82 -3.28 29.87
N LYS A 72 22.68 -2.58 29.86
CA LYS A 72 22.15 -1.86 31.04
C LYS A 72 21.00 -2.65 31.66
N ARG A 73 21.11 -3.00 32.94
CA ARG A 73 20.04 -3.56 33.76
C ARG A 73 19.35 -2.42 34.52
N SER A 74 18.03 -2.34 34.38
CA SER A 74 17.19 -1.36 35.06
C SER A 74 16.12 -2.08 35.86
N GLU A 75 15.91 -1.65 37.10
CA GLU A 75 14.87 -2.18 37.97
C GLU A 75 13.64 -1.27 37.94
N LEU A 76 12.48 -1.85 37.64
CA LEU A 76 11.20 -1.16 37.53
C LEU A 76 10.23 -1.70 38.57
N ARG A 77 9.33 -0.83 39.05
CA ARG A 77 8.32 -1.16 40.04
C ARG A 77 6.93 -0.79 39.52
N ALA A 78 6.01 -1.73 39.58
CA ALA A 78 4.61 -1.56 39.23
C ALA A 78 3.75 -1.15 40.44
N ALA A 79 2.57 -0.58 40.17
CA ALA A 79 1.61 -0.17 41.20
C ALA A 79 0.88 -1.36 41.82
N THR A 80 0.56 -2.37 41.01
CA THR A 80 -0.12 -3.60 41.39
C THR A 80 0.61 -4.83 40.84
N GLU A 81 0.26 -6.00 41.36
CA GLU A 81 0.76 -7.29 40.88
C GLU A 81 0.27 -7.59 39.44
N GLU A 82 -1.01 -7.31 39.16
CA GLU A 82 -1.58 -7.45 37.81
C GLU A 82 -0.91 -6.55 36.78
N ASP A 83 -0.54 -5.32 37.17
CA ASP A 83 0.21 -4.40 36.31
C ASP A 83 1.63 -4.94 36.05
N ARG A 84 2.32 -5.47 37.08
CA ARG A 84 3.64 -6.11 36.92
C ARG A 84 3.56 -7.26 35.91
N ASP A 85 2.60 -8.17 36.10
CA ASP A 85 2.48 -9.37 35.28
C ASP A 85 2.00 -9.05 33.87
N GLY A 86 1.12 -8.06 33.73
CA GLY A 86 0.73 -7.50 32.43
C GLY A 86 1.91 -6.87 31.69
N TRP A 87 2.79 -6.15 32.39
CA TRP A 87 3.97 -5.52 31.78
C TRP A 87 5.04 -6.56 31.42
N ILE A 88 5.30 -7.53 32.28
CA ILE A 88 6.19 -8.67 31.98
C ILE A 88 5.65 -9.43 30.77
N GLY A 89 4.35 -9.73 30.75
CA GLY A 89 3.69 -10.42 29.63
C GLY A 89 3.73 -9.64 28.32
N ALA A 90 3.65 -8.31 28.36
CA ALA A 90 3.77 -7.46 27.17
C ALA A 90 5.20 -7.35 26.65
N LEU A 91 6.21 -7.42 27.53
CA LEU A 91 7.64 -7.27 27.18
C LEU A 91 8.32 -8.61 26.87
N ALA A 92 7.83 -9.72 27.41
CA ALA A 92 8.36 -11.07 27.20
C ALA A 92 8.51 -11.46 25.71
N PRO A 93 7.59 -11.11 24.79
CA PRO A 93 7.73 -11.39 23.36
C PRO A 93 8.91 -10.68 22.68
N TYR A 94 9.48 -9.64 23.30
CA TYR A 94 10.58 -8.84 22.77
C TYR A 94 11.95 -9.24 23.34
N VAL A 95 11.99 -10.18 24.29
CA VAL A 95 13.24 -10.71 24.87
C VAL A 95 13.96 -11.58 23.84
N LYS A 96 15.18 -11.19 23.47
CA LYS A 96 16.07 -12.06 22.67
C LYS A 96 16.40 -13.33 23.47
N GLU A 97 15.96 -14.50 23.00
CA GLU A 97 16.36 -15.79 23.57
C GLU A 97 17.89 -15.96 23.54
N THR A 98 18.55 -15.71 24.67
CA THR A 98 19.91 -16.17 24.93
C THR A 98 19.83 -17.40 25.81
N ALA A 99 20.06 -18.58 25.24
CA ALA A 99 20.14 -19.81 26.01
C ALA A 99 21.35 -19.79 26.98
N PRO A 100 21.23 -20.32 28.21
CA PRO A 100 22.32 -20.37 29.17
C PRO A 100 23.35 -21.44 28.78
N LEU A 101 24.62 -21.05 28.76
CA LEU A 101 25.78 -21.93 28.58
C LEU A 101 26.05 -22.69 29.88
N SER A 102 25.51 -23.91 30.01
CA SER A 102 26.13 -25.02 30.78
C SER A 102 25.20 -26.24 30.81
N SER A 103 25.35 -27.15 29.82
CA SER A 103 24.84 -28.52 29.94
C SER A 103 25.57 -29.43 28.94
N PRO A 104 25.82 -30.72 29.25
CA PRO A 104 26.65 -31.62 28.44
C PRO A 104 26.04 -31.96 27.07
N HIS A 105 24.88 -31.41 26.70
CA HIS A 105 24.25 -31.55 25.38
C HIS A 105 24.77 -30.55 24.33
N ALA A 106 25.95 -29.96 24.55
CA ALA A 106 26.54 -28.91 23.72
C ALA A 106 26.90 -29.33 22.28
N HIS A 107 26.78 -30.61 21.91
CA HIS A 107 27.08 -31.10 20.57
C HIS A 107 25.82 -31.38 19.70
N HIS A 108 24.61 -31.21 20.24
CA HIS A 108 23.39 -31.51 19.51
C HIS A 108 22.95 -30.35 18.58
N PRO A 109 22.61 -30.59 17.29
CA PRO A 109 22.28 -29.54 16.32
C PRO A 109 21.02 -28.74 16.68
N LYS A 110 20.07 -29.34 17.40
CA LYS A 110 18.83 -28.67 17.86
C LYS A 110 19.07 -27.61 18.96
N SER A 111 20.24 -27.58 19.60
CA SER A 111 20.60 -26.54 20.58
C SER A 111 21.51 -25.45 19.99
N ARG A 112 21.73 -25.46 18.67
CA ARG A 112 22.62 -24.51 17.97
C ARG A 112 21.84 -23.35 17.35
N SER A 113 22.47 -22.18 17.32
CA SER A 113 21.82 -20.99 16.78
C SER A 113 21.57 -21.12 15.28
N LYS A 114 20.49 -20.48 14.80
CA LYS A 114 20.12 -20.46 13.37
C LYS A 114 21.27 -19.98 12.46
N ALA A 115 22.10 -19.06 12.96
CA ALA A 115 23.27 -18.54 12.24
C ALA A 115 24.37 -19.59 12.06
N GLU A 116 24.60 -20.46 13.06
CA GLU A 116 25.56 -21.56 12.97
C GLU A 116 25.07 -22.65 12.01
N LEU A 117 23.79 -23.01 12.08
CA LEU A 117 23.17 -23.97 11.14
C LEU A 117 23.22 -23.47 9.69
N THR A 118 23.05 -22.16 9.48
CA THR A 118 23.17 -21.53 8.15
C THR A 118 24.58 -21.64 7.58
N LYS A 119 25.62 -21.42 8.39
CA LYS A 119 27.03 -21.56 7.96
C LYS A 119 27.38 -23.01 7.60
N VAL A 120 26.82 -23.98 8.31
CA VAL A 120 27.00 -25.41 7.98
C VAL A 120 26.28 -25.77 6.69
N ALA A 121 25.07 -25.25 6.47
CA ALA A 121 24.32 -25.44 5.22
C ALA A 121 24.99 -24.79 4.00
N GLU A 122 25.58 -23.60 4.14
CA GLU A 122 26.35 -22.96 3.05
C GLU A 122 27.61 -23.75 2.70
N TYR A 123 28.32 -24.28 3.70
CA TYR A 123 29.47 -25.15 3.46
C TYR A 123 29.08 -26.41 2.67
N LEU A 124 27.96 -27.05 3.02
CA LEU A 124 27.43 -28.19 2.29
C LEU A 124 27.07 -27.83 0.84
N LYS A 125 26.45 -26.68 0.61
CA LYS A 125 26.13 -26.18 -0.73
C LYS A 125 27.38 -25.89 -1.57
N GLN A 126 28.41 -25.31 -0.96
CA GLN A 126 29.69 -25.05 -1.64
C GLN A 126 30.41 -26.34 -2.04
N GLN A 127 30.41 -27.36 -1.19
CA GLN A 127 31.03 -28.66 -1.49
C GLN A 127 30.29 -29.42 -2.60
N VAL A 128 28.96 -29.36 -2.65
CA VAL A 128 28.16 -29.99 -3.71
C VAL A 128 28.22 -29.21 -5.03
N ALA A 129 28.32 -27.88 -4.98
CA ALA A 129 28.59 -27.07 -6.16
C ALA A 129 29.94 -27.42 -6.81
N PHE A 130 30.96 -27.74 -6.00
CA PHE A 130 32.27 -28.21 -6.48
C PHE A 130 32.20 -29.57 -7.20
N GLN A 131 31.20 -30.40 -6.87
CA GLN A 131 30.94 -31.69 -7.52
C GLN A 131 29.99 -31.59 -8.73
N LYS A 132 29.59 -30.37 -9.15
CA LYS A 132 28.70 -30.09 -10.30
C LYS A 132 27.36 -30.86 -10.31
N LYS A 133 26.87 -31.29 -9.14
CA LYS A 133 25.55 -31.95 -9.00
C LYS A 133 24.48 -30.91 -8.66
N LYS A 134 23.28 -31.06 -9.25
CA LYS A 134 22.12 -30.18 -9.02
C LYS A 134 21.22 -30.61 -7.84
N GLN A 135 21.47 -31.77 -7.23
CA GLN A 135 20.59 -32.41 -6.24
C GLN A 135 21.40 -33.01 -5.08
N PHE A 136 20.77 -33.14 -3.90
CA PHE A 136 21.43 -33.38 -2.61
C PHE A 136 20.69 -34.50 -1.84
N THR A 137 21.39 -35.55 -1.40
CA THR A 137 20.82 -36.64 -0.58
C THR A 137 21.34 -36.61 0.86
N THR A 138 20.62 -37.26 1.79
CA THR A 138 20.99 -37.35 3.22
C THR A 138 22.33 -38.05 3.44
N ASP A 139 22.61 -39.11 2.67
CA ASP A 139 23.87 -39.87 2.72
C ASP A 139 25.08 -39.07 2.22
N GLU A 140 24.88 -38.20 1.23
CA GLU A 140 25.91 -37.27 0.76
C GLU A 140 26.18 -36.17 1.81
N ALA A 141 25.14 -35.75 2.54
CA ALA A 141 25.28 -34.77 3.62
C ALA A 141 26.08 -35.33 4.80
N THR A 142 25.80 -36.57 5.22
CA THR A 142 26.47 -37.23 6.35
C THR A 142 27.93 -37.51 6.01
N THR A 143 28.26 -37.95 4.79
CA THR A 143 29.65 -38.16 4.35
C THR A 143 30.46 -36.88 4.24
N ILE A 144 29.88 -35.76 3.80
CA ILE A 144 30.56 -34.46 3.76
C ILE A 144 30.74 -33.88 5.18
N LEU A 145 29.74 -34.04 6.05
CA LEU A 145 29.83 -33.63 7.45
C LEU A 145 30.85 -34.47 8.24
N ALA A 146 30.92 -35.79 7.98
CA ALA A 146 31.92 -36.68 8.57
C ALA A 146 33.36 -36.24 8.25
N LYS A 147 33.61 -35.72 7.04
CA LYS A 147 34.93 -35.20 6.65
C LYS A 147 35.30 -33.91 7.39
N LYS A 148 34.32 -33.05 7.71
CA LYS A 148 34.56 -31.77 8.40
C LYS A 148 34.60 -31.94 9.92
N PHE A 149 33.86 -32.91 10.45
CA PHE A 149 33.72 -33.20 11.87
C PHE A 149 33.99 -34.69 12.14
N PRO A 150 35.26 -35.12 12.05
CA PRO A 150 35.63 -36.54 12.14
C PRO A 150 35.42 -37.16 13.53
N ASN A 151 35.14 -36.33 14.54
CA ASN A 151 34.94 -36.76 15.93
C ASN A 151 33.47 -37.01 16.29
N LEU A 152 32.53 -36.80 15.36
CA LEU A 152 31.10 -37.03 15.59
C LEU A 152 30.73 -38.47 15.23
N SER A 153 29.85 -39.08 16.03
CA SER A 153 29.31 -40.40 15.74
C SER A 153 28.34 -40.37 14.55
N LEU A 154 28.14 -41.52 13.88
CA LEU A 154 27.24 -41.64 12.72
C LEU A 154 25.82 -41.16 13.05
N ALA A 155 25.31 -41.51 14.24
CA ALA A 155 23.99 -41.10 14.71
C ALA A 155 23.88 -39.57 14.93
N GLU A 156 24.95 -38.91 15.38
CA GLU A 156 24.97 -37.45 15.53
C GLU A 156 25.02 -36.75 14.16
N LEU A 157 25.76 -37.30 13.19
CA LEU A 157 25.84 -36.77 11.83
C LEU A 157 24.48 -36.89 11.10
N GLU A 158 23.76 -37.99 11.30
CA GLU A 158 22.39 -38.16 10.81
C GLU A 158 21.43 -37.14 11.45
N ALA A 159 21.56 -36.90 12.75
CA ALA A 159 20.78 -35.87 13.44
C ALA A 159 21.07 -34.46 12.92
N TRP A 160 22.33 -34.16 12.53
CA TRP A 160 22.71 -32.91 11.86
C TRP A 160 22.08 -32.78 10.48
N GLY A 161 22.14 -33.83 9.66
CA GLY A 161 21.49 -33.88 8.35
C GLY A 161 19.98 -33.65 8.45
N GLN A 162 19.32 -34.36 9.38
CA GLN A 162 17.88 -34.25 9.59
C GLN A 162 17.47 -32.87 10.13
N THR A 163 18.21 -32.30 11.07
CA THR A 163 17.89 -30.97 11.64
C THR A 163 18.01 -29.86 10.58
N LEU A 164 18.98 -29.96 9.66
CA LEU A 164 19.12 -29.02 8.55
C LEU A 164 18.00 -29.15 7.51
N LEU A 165 17.46 -30.34 7.33
CA LEU A 165 16.29 -30.59 6.49
C LEU A 165 14.99 -30.08 7.12
N ASP A 166 14.76 -30.38 8.39
CA ASP A 166 13.58 -29.93 9.14
C ASP A 166 13.52 -28.40 9.21
N ALA A 167 14.67 -27.75 9.38
CA ALA A 167 14.81 -26.30 9.35
C ALA A 167 14.79 -25.70 7.93
N LYS A 168 14.58 -26.52 6.88
CA LYS A 168 14.52 -26.17 5.46
C LYS A 168 15.76 -25.46 4.90
N PHE A 169 16.91 -25.63 5.54
CA PHE A 169 18.18 -25.09 5.03
C PHE A 169 18.70 -25.90 3.83
N ILE A 170 18.25 -27.16 3.73
CA ILE A 170 18.49 -28.13 2.66
C ILE A 170 17.12 -28.70 2.25
N MET A 171 16.92 -29.10 0.99
CA MET A 171 15.66 -29.68 0.49
C MET A 171 15.82 -31.16 0.16
N THR A 172 14.96 -32.04 0.69
CA THR A 172 14.87 -33.47 0.31
C THR A 172 13.83 -33.73 -0.77
N THR A 173 14.08 -34.75 -1.60
CA THR A 173 13.06 -35.40 -2.42
C THR A 173 12.11 -36.22 -1.54
N GLY A 174 10.83 -36.27 -1.91
CA GLY A 174 9.80 -37.05 -1.20
C GLY A 174 10.09 -38.56 -1.14
N PRO A 175 9.43 -39.29 -0.24
CA PRO A 175 9.82 -40.67 0.08
C PRO A 175 9.44 -41.63 -1.05
N THR A 176 10.39 -42.51 -1.40
CA THR A 176 10.16 -43.76 -2.10
C THR A 176 9.59 -44.79 -1.13
N THR A 177 8.45 -45.38 -1.48
CA THR A 177 7.71 -46.41 -0.74
C THR A 177 8.53 -47.69 -0.47
N LYS A 178 8.56 -48.16 0.79
CA LYS A 178 8.16 -49.51 1.23
C LYS A 178 8.35 -49.67 2.76
N ASP A 179 7.37 -50.33 3.37
CA ASP A 179 7.32 -50.96 4.71
C ASP A 179 6.66 -50.23 5.91
N SER A 180 5.52 -50.82 6.32
CA SER A 180 4.89 -50.93 7.66
C SER A 180 4.11 -49.75 8.30
N ILE A 181 2.76 -49.86 8.25
CA ILE A 181 1.77 -50.00 9.37
C ILE A 181 1.99 -49.17 10.67
N SER A 182 1.04 -48.52 11.38
CA SER A 182 -0.34 -48.03 11.17
C SER A 182 -0.84 -47.29 12.46
N PHE A 183 -1.87 -46.45 12.31
CA PHE A 183 -2.91 -45.92 13.25
C PHE A 183 -2.61 -45.08 14.52
N GLY A 184 -3.27 -43.90 14.60
CA GLY A 184 -3.54 -43.21 15.87
C GLY A 184 -4.16 -41.78 15.84
N ARG A 185 -5.44 -41.66 15.45
CA ARG A 185 -6.48 -40.66 15.85
C ARG A 185 -6.37 -39.14 15.48
N HIS A 186 -7.43 -38.68 14.78
CA HIS A 186 -7.92 -37.36 14.29
C HIS A 186 -7.85 -36.11 15.22
N PRO A 187 -8.17 -34.85 14.79
CA PRO A 187 -8.89 -34.41 13.57
C PRO A 187 -8.34 -33.15 12.80
N GLY A 188 -8.61 -33.13 11.49
CA GLY A 188 -9.28 -31.97 10.84
C GLY A 188 -8.45 -30.79 10.32
N VAL A 189 -7.49 -31.00 9.42
CA VAL A 189 -7.06 -29.96 8.46
C VAL A 189 -7.04 -30.56 7.05
N PHE A 190 -8.05 -30.26 6.24
CA PHE A 190 -7.96 -30.42 4.80
C PHE A 190 -7.23 -29.19 4.24
N THR A 191 -5.94 -29.33 3.94
CA THR A 191 -5.21 -28.42 3.06
C THR A 191 -4.96 -29.14 1.74
N CYS A 192 -5.67 -28.73 0.69
CA CYS A 192 -5.36 -29.11 -0.68
C CYS A 192 -4.20 -28.25 -1.21
N ASP A 193 -2.96 -28.68 -0.97
CA ASP A 193 -1.80 -28.14 -1.67
C ASP A 193 -1.72 -28.78 -3.07
N VAL A 194 -2.38 -28.16 -4.05
CA VAL A 194 -2.22 -28.52 -5.46
C VAL A 194 -0.88 -27.94 -5.95
N LYS A 195 0.16 -28.76 -5.94
CA LYS A 195 1.36 -28.51 -6.76
C LYS A 195 0.97 -28.71 -8.23
N LYS A 196 0.70 -27.61 -8.95
CA LYS A 196 0.49 -27.62 -10.41
C LYS A 196 1.70 -28.23 -11.11
N LYS A 197 1.56 -29.48 -11.54
CA LYS A 197 2.47 -30.14 -12.49
C LYS A 197 1.92 -29.81 -13.87
N THR A 198 2.62 -28.96 -14.61
CA THR A 198 2.23 -28.54 -15.97
C THR A 198 2.36 -29.70 -16.95
N ASN A 199 1.29 -30.47 -17.15
CA ASN A 199 1.04 -31.24 -18.36
C ASN A 199 -0.41 -30.98 -18.77
N ARG A 200 -0.64 -29.94 -19.60
CA ARG A 200 -1.97 -29.64 -20.14
C ARG A 200 -2.44 -30.80 -21.03
N LEU A 201 -3.63 -31.33 -20.74
CA LEU A 201 -4.35 -32.34 -21.54
C LEU A 201 -4.43 -31.96 -23.03
N THR A 202 -4.37 -32.95 -23.91
CA THR A 202 -4.55 -32.73 -25.35
C THR A 202 -6.01 -32.41 -25.69
N ALA A 203 -6.26 -31.64 -26.76
CA ALA A 203 -7.61 -31.17 -27.12
C ALA A 203 -8.61 -32.33 -27.37
N ASN A 204 -8.12 -33.48 -27.85
CA ASN A 204 -8.93 -34.68 -28.12
C ASN A 204 -9.40 -35.42 -26.86
N GLU A 205 -8.66 -35.32 -25.74
CA GLU A 205 -9.06 -35.96 -24.48
C GLU A 205 -10.15 -35.15 -23.77
N ARG A 206 -10.13 -33.82 -23.94
CA ARG A 206 -11.11 -32.90 -23.36
C ARG A 206 -12.48 -33.01 -24.03
N SER A 207 -12.53 -33.17 -25.36
CA SER A 207 -13.80 -33.31 -26.10
C SER A 207 -14.55 -34.58 -25.68
N ARG A 208 -13.86 -35.72 -25.57
CA ARG A 208 -14.50 -37.00 -25.21
C ARG A 208 -15.19 -37.01 -23.86
N ILE A 209 -14.62 -36.35 -22.85
CA ILE A 209 -15.24 -36.28 -21.51
C ILE A 209 -16.38 -35.28 -21.50
N SER A 210 -16.21 -34.16 -22.20
CA SER A 210 -17.27 -33.17 -22.40
C SER A 210 -18.50 -33.81 -23.08
N ASP A 211 -18.30 -34.67 -24.09
CA ASP A 211 -19.39 -35.34 -24.81
C ASP A 211 -20.15 -36.35 -23.93
N VAL A 212 -19.46 -37.03 -23.00
CA VAL A 212 -20.09 -37.96 -22.05
C VAL A 212 -20.89 -37.22 -20.98
N MET A 213 -20.31 -36.14 -20.43
CA MET A 213 -20.89 -35.37 -19.32
C MET A 213 -22.00 -34.39 -19.75
N SER A 214 -22.04 -34.01 -21.02
CA SER A 214 -23.09 -33.12 -21.57
C SER A 214 -24.38 -33.86 -21.95
N SER A 215 -24.44 -35.18 -21.79
CA SER A 215 -25.65 -35.95 -22.07
C SER A 215 -26.73 -35.73 -21.01
N ALA A 216 -27.97 -35.49 -21.43
CA ALA A 216 -29.11 -35.20 -20.55
C ALA A 216 -29.50 -36.37 -19.61
N THR A 217 -28.96 -37.56 -19.83
CA THR A 217 -29.20 -38.77 -19.04
C THR A 217 -27.97 -39.21 -18.23
N PHE A 218 -26.95 -38.35 -18.15
CA PHE A 218 -25.72 -38.65 -17.43
C PHE A 218 -25.95 -38.77 -15.91
N ASP A 219 -25.66 -39.94 -15.35
CA ASP A 219 -25.64 -40.16 -13.91
C ASP A 219 -24.20 -40.19 -13.39
N ALA A 220 -23.82 -39.13 -12.67
CA ALA A 220 -22.50 -38.97 -12.10
C ALA A 220 -22.14 -40.07 -11.07
N ARG A 221 -23.12 -40.59 -10.32
CA ARG A 221 -22.87 -41.66 -9.34
C ARG A 221 -22.62 -42.98 -10.05
N ALA A 222 -23.46 -43.34 -11.02
CA ALA A 222 -23.28 -44.57 -11.79
C ALA A 222 -21.94 -44.54 -12.57
N TYR A 223 -21.60 -43.40 -13.18
CA TYR A 223 -20.33 -43.22 -13.88
C TYR A 223 -19.13 -43.39 -12.93
N ALA A 224 -19.15 -42.73 -11.77
CA ALA A 224 -18.09 -42.85 -10.78
C ALA A 224 -17.95 -44.28 -10.25
N GLU A 225 -19.05 -44.96 -9.94
CA GLU A 225 -19.03 -46.35 -9.48
C GLU A 225 -18.45 -47.31 -10.53
N VAL A 226 -18.84 -47.18 -11.80
CA VAL A 226 -18.31 -47.99 -12.90
C VAL A 226 -16.83 -47.70 -13.14
N PHE A 227 -16.43 -46.43 -13.05
CA PHE A 227 -15.05 -46.01 -13.25
C PHE A 227 -14.13 -46.48 -12.12
N LEU A 228 -14.58 -46.39 -10.87
CA LEU A 228 -13.85 -46.84 -9.68
C LEU A 228 -13.72 -48.37 -9.63
N LYS A 229 -14.74 -49.12 -10.09
CA LYS A 229 -14.69 -50.60 -10.14
C LYS A 229 -13.78 -51.14 -11.24
N ARG A 230 -13.59 -50.39 -12.33
CA ARG A 230 -12.91 -50.87 -13.54
C ARG A 230 -11.43 -50.48 -13.64
N ASN A 231 -10.97 -49.52 -12.82
CA ASN A 231 -9.63 -48.95 -12.96
C ASN A 231 -8.79 -49.06 -11.67
N PRO A 232 -7.45 -49.22 -11.79
CA PRO A 232 -6.54 -49.19 -10.65
C PRO A 232 -6.43 -47.77 -10.05
N PRO A 233 -5.98 -47.64 -8.78
CA PRO A 233 -5.94 -46.37 -8.04
C PRO A 233 -5.13 -45.27 -8.73
N GLU A 234 -4.06 -45.63 -9.45
CA GLU A 234 -3.25 -44.68 -10.22
C GLU A 234 -4.06 -44.04 -11.36
N LYS A 235 -4.81 -44.83 -12.12
CA LYS A 235 -5.68 -44.32 -13.20
C LYS A 235 -6.88 -43.52 -12.68
N ILE A 236 -7.34 -43.83 -11.46
CA ILE A 236 -8.39 -43.05 -10.79
C ILE A 236 -7.85 -41.67 -10.43
N GLN A 237 -6.62 -41.60 -9.91
CA GLN A 237 -5.98 -40.34 -9.56
C GLN A 237 -5.70 -39.48 -10.81
N ASP A 238 -5.20 -40.08 -11.89
CA ASP A 238 -5.00 -39.41 -13.17
C ASP A 238 -6.33 -38.86 -13.73
N HIS A 239 -7.42 -39.62 -13.59
CA HIS A 239 -8.75 -39.16 -14.02
C HIS A 239 -9.28 -38.02 -13.15
N CYS A 240 -9.04 -38.05 -11.83
CA CYS A 240 -9.39 -36.95 -10.93
C CYS A 240 -8.61 -35.67 -11.28
N GLU A 241 -7.32 -35.77 -11.57
CA GLU A 241 -6.51 -34.63 -12.02
C GLU A 241 -7.02 -34.10 -13.37
N MET A 242 -7.37 -34.99 -14.30
CA MET A 242 -7.95 -34.63 -15.59
C MET A 242 -9.29 -33.88 -15.46
N LEU A 243 -10.16 -34.31 -14.53
CA LEU A 243 -11.42 -33.63 -14.24
C LEU A 243 -11.22 -32.27 -13.57
N LEU A 244 -10.20 -32.12 -12.72
CA LEU A 244 -9.84 -30.83 -12.12
C LEU A 244 -9.33 -29.84 -13.18
N ASP A 245 -8.48 -30.30 -14.10
CA ASP A 245 -8.00 -29.48 -15.21
C ASP A 245 -9.13 -29.06 -16.15
N GLN A 246 -10.07 -29.97 -16.44
CA GLN A 246 -11.25 -29.65 -17.25
C GLN A 246 -12.18 -28.66 -16.55
N LYS A 247 -12.38 -28.79 -15.24
CA LYS A 247 -13.10 -27.81 -14.43
C LYS A 247 -12.46 -26.43 -14.51
N GLU A 248 -11.14 -26.31 -14.36
CA GLU A 248 -10.44 -25.03 -14.49
C GLU A 248 -10.61 -24.43 -15.90
N ALA A 249 -10.55 -25.25 -16.95
CA ALA A 249 -10.73 -24.80 -18.33
C ALA A 249 -12.17 -24.29 -18.60
N ILE A 250 -13.19 -25.03 -18.17
CA ILE A 250 -14.60 -24.63 -18.31
C ILE A 250 -14.86 -23.33 -17.53
N ILE A 251 -14.24 -23.16 -16.35
CA ILE A 251 -14.38 -21.93 -15.57
C ILE A 251 -13.82 -20.72 -16.34
N GLU A 252 -12.67 -20.85 -16.99
CA GLU A 252 -12.09 -19.75 -17.77
C GLU A 252 -12.89 -19.44 -19.05
N GLU A 253 -13.40 -20.47 -19.74
CA GLU A 253 -14.31 -20.30 -20.89
C GLU A 253 -15.62 -19.63 -20.46
N LEU A 254 -16.23 -20.11 -19.37
CA LEU A 254 -17.45 -19.53 -18.81
C LEU A 254 -17.22 -18.08 -18.35
N LYS A 255 -16.07 -17.75 -17.75
CA LYS A 255 -15.72 -16.37 -17.42
C LYS A 255 -15.64 -15.49 -18.66
N SER A 256 -14.99 -15.98 -19.73
CA SER A 256 -14.89 -15.27 -21.00
C SER A 256 -16.28 -15.01 -21.61
N ASP A 257 -17.13 -16.03 -21.64
CA ASP A 257 -18.48 -15.95 -22.20
C ASP A 257 -19.42 -15.09 -21.37
N ILE A 258 -19.34 -15.18 -20.03
CA ILE A 258 -20.08 -14.31 -19.11
C ILE A 258 -19.61 -12.85 -19.25
N CYS A 259 -18.30 -12.61 -19.41
CA CYS A 259 -17.79 -11.27 -19.63
C CYS A 259 -18.24 -10.69 -20.98
N ALA A 260 -18.32 -11.52 -22.02
CA ALA A 260 -18.81 -11.11 -23.34
C ALA A 260 -20.32 -10.86 -23.37
N ASN A 261 -21.11 -11.64 -22.62
CA ASN A 261 -22.59 -11.63 -22.64
C ASN A 261 -23.20 -11.33 -21.26
N TYR A 262 -22.57 -10.41 -20.52
CA TYR A 262 -22.87 -10.16 -19.10
C TYR A 262 -24.33 -9.76 -18.83
N VAL A 263 -24.95 -9.06 -19.78
CA VAL A 263 -26.36 -8.61 -19.68
C VAL A 263 -27.33 -9.80 -19.74
N THR A 264 -27.09 -10.73 -20.66
CA THR A 264 -27.91 -11.93 -20.83
C THR A 264 -27.75 -12.88 -19.64
N PHE A 265 -26.54 -12.98 -19.09
CA PHE A 265 -26.28 -13.73 -17.87
C PHE A 265 -27.04 -13.16 -16.67
N LEU A 266 -27.05 -11.82 -16.50
CA LEU A 266 -27.81 -11.18 -15.43
C LEU A 266 -29.32 -11.44 -15.55
N SER A 267 -29.85 -11.43 -16.77
CA SER A 267 -31.27 -11.75 -17.03
C SER A 267 -31.60 -13.19 -16.65
N ALA A 268 -30.80 -14.16 -17.10
CA ALA A 268 -31.00 -15.57 -16.77
C ALA A 268 -30.85 -15.84 -15.26
N ALA A 269 -29.88 -15.20 -14.59
CA ALA A 269 -29.69 -15.32 -13.15
C ALA A 269 -30.82 -14.65 -12.33
N ALA A 270 -31.48 -13.62 -12.88
CA ALA A 270 -32.68 -13.03 -12.27
C ALA A 270 -33.90 -13.94 -12.43
N GLU A 271 -34.05 -14.56 -13.61
CA GLU A 271 -35.14 -15.52 -13.90
C GLU A 271 -35.02 -16.78 -13.04
N ILE A 272 -33.83 -17.37 -12.91
CA ILE A 272 -33.59 -18.52 -12.01
C ILE A 272 -33.93 -18.18 -10.56
N ARG A 273 -33.54 -16.99 -10.08
CA ARG A 273 -33.91 -16.54 -8.72
C ARG A 273 -35.43 -16.37 -8.55
N SER A 274 -36.12 -15.88 -9.56
CA SER A 274 -37.58 -15.79 -9.56
C SER A 274 -38.23 -17.17 -9.53
N MET A 275 -37.69 -18.13 -10.30
CA MET A 275 -38.14 -19.52 -10.28
C MET A 275 -37.88 -20.21 -8.93
N ASP A 276 -36.71 -20.04 -8.32
CA ASP A 276 -36.39 -20.60 -7.00
C ASP A 276 -37.30 -20.05 -5.90
N SER A 277 -37.62 -18.76 -5.96
CA SER A 277 -38.61 -18.13 -5.08
C SER A 277 -39.99 -18.77 -5.27
N SER A 278 -40.42 -18.98 -6.52
CA SER A 278 -41.70 -19.61 -6.86
C SER A 278 -41.77 -21.07 -6.39
N VAL A 279 -40.68 -21.84 -6.53
CA VAL A 279 -40.57 -23.22 -6.06
C VAL A 279 -40.57 -23.28 -4.52
N SER A 280 -39.92 -22.32 -3.86
CA SER A 280 -39.93 -22.22 -2.39
C SER A 280 -41.32 -21.90 -1.86
N LEU A 281 -42.04 -20.98 -2.50
CA LEU A 281 -43.45 -20.69 -2.21
C LEU A 281 -44.33 -21.93 -2.40
N MET A 282 -44.17 -22.64 -3.52
CA MET A 282 -44.91 -23.88 -3.77
C MET A 282 -44.61 -24.96 -2.71
N LYS A 283 -43.36 -25.09 -2.28
CA LYS A 283 -42.97 -26.00 -1.20
C LYS A 283 -43.63 -25.64 0.13
N SER A 284 -43.75 -24.34 0.45
CA SER A 284 -44.48 -23.85 1.62
C SER A 284 -45.96 -24.24 1.54
N VAL A 285 -46.61 -23.97 0.41
CA VAL A 285 -48.03 -24.31 0.20
C VAL A 285 -48.27 -25.82 0.30
N ILE A 286 -47.39 -26.65 -0.27
CA ILE A 286 -47.47 -28.11 -0.15
C ILE A 286 -47.32 -28.54 1.33
N HIS A 287 -46.45 -27.87 2.09
CA HIS A 287 -46.28 -28.15 3.50
C HIS A 287 -47.52 -27.77 4.32
N ASP A 288 -48.15 -26.64 4.01
CA ASP A 288 -49.39 -26.19 4.63
C ASP A 288 -50.55 -27.14 4.27
N CYS A 289 -50.68 -27.55 3.01
CA CYS A 289 -51.67 -28.56 2.60
C CYS A 289 -51.46 -29.89 3.32
N LYS A 290 -50.21 -30.34 3.49
CA LYS A 290 -49.88 -31.55 4.26
C LYS A 290 -50.31 -31.40 5.72
N ARG A 291 -50.09 -30.24 6.33
CA ARG A 291 -50.49 -29.93 7.70
C ARG A 291 -52.02 -29.91 7.84
N SER A 292 -52.73 -29.28 6.91
CA SER A 292 -54.20 -29.27 6.87
C SER A 292 -54.78 -30.67 6.68
N LEU A 293 -54.20 -31.50 5.81
CA LEU A 293 -54.61 -32.89 5.63
C LEU A 293 -54.37 -33.74 6.90
N SER A 294 -53.27 -33.51 7.61
CA SER A 294 -53.02 -34.20 8.88
C SER A 294 -54.02 -33.79 9.98
N LEU A 295 -54.45 -32.51 10.01
CA LEU A 295 -55.51 -32.03 10.91
C LEU A 295 -56.88 -32.62 10.56
N LEU A 296 -57.18 -32.81 9.28
CA LEU A 296 -58.40 -33.48 8.83
C LEU A 296 -58.41 -34.98 9.12
N GLN A 297 -57.25 -35.65 9.06
CA GLN A 297 -57.11 -37.07 9.43
C GLN A 297 -57.30 -37.32 10.93
N THR A 298 -57.02 -36.34 11.79
CA THR A 298 -57.30 -36.42 13.23
C THR A 298 -58.77 -36.22 13.60
N LEU A 299 -59.61 -35.72 12.67
CA LEU A 299 -61.05 -35.61 12.83
C LEU A 299 -61.75 -36.87 12.31
N SER A 300 -61.52 -38.01 12.98
CA SER A 300 -62.33 -39.21 12.76
C SER A 300 -63.72 -39.01 13.38
N LEU A 301 -64.73 -38.80 12.52
CA LEU A 301 -66.15 -38.87 12.85
C LEU A 301 -66.51 -40.25 13.44
N VAL A 302 -66.73 -40.32 14.75
CA VAL A 302 -67.47 -41.41 15.39
C VAL A 302 -68.55 -40.77 16.28
N PRO A 303 -69.84 -41.14 16.14
CA PRO A 303 -70.92 -40.53 16.93
C PRO A 303 -70.95 -41.09 18.36
N PRO A 304 -71.38 -40.31 19.38
CA PRO A 304 -71.36 -40.75 20.77
C PRO A 304 -72.56 -41.66 21.07
N LYS A 305 -72.28 -42.85 21.61
CA LYS A 305 -73.30 -43.65 22.31
C LYS A 305 -73.32 -43.25 23.78
N HIS A 306 -74.51 -42.88 24.23
CA HIS A 306 -74.93 -42.81 25.61
C HIS A 306 -74.49 -44.05 26.39
N ASP A 307 -74.00 -43.87 27.62
CA ASP A 307 -74.56 -44.60 28.77
C ASP A 307 -74.29 -43.86 30.08
N ALA A 308 -75.38 -43.58 30.78
CA ALA A 308 -75.42 -43.06 32.13
C ALA A 308 -75.58 -44.24 33.11
N LYS A 309 -74.81 -44.23 34.21
CA LYS A 309 -75.18 -44.64 35.59
C LYS A 309 -73.95 -45.13 36.37
N LYS A 310 -73.45 -44.33 37.32
CA LYS A 310 -73.60 -44.56 38.77
C LYS A 310 -72.76 -43.56 39.56
N ALA A 311 -73.46 -42.77 40.38
CA ALA A 311 -72.88 -41.97 41.45
C ALA A 311 -72.68 -42.81 42.72
N MET A 312 -71.80 -42.28 43.57
CA MET A 312 -71.64 -42.49 45.02
C MET A 312 -70.98 -43.78 45.53
N SER A 313 -69.78 -43.61 46.12
CA SER A 313 -69.47 -43.89 47.54
C SER A 313 -67.99 -44.21 47.77
N ALA A 314 -67.28 -43.34 48.50
CA ALA A 314 -66.57 -43.67 49.75
C ALA A 314 -65.34 -42.76 49.98
N SER A 315 -65.46 -41.96 51.03
CA SER A 315 -64.42 -41.21 51.71
C SER A 315 -63.27 -42.09 52.21
N SER A 316 -62.03 -41.60 52.15
CA SER A 316 -61.00 -41.79 53.18
C SER A 316 -59.83 -40.83 52.96
N ASN A 317 -59.77 -39.81 53.80
CA ASN A 317 -58.61 -38.92 53.98
C ASN A 317 -57.44 -39.69 54.63
N SER A 318 -56.24 -39.53 54.09
CA SER A 318 -55.00 -39.59 54.86
C SER A 318 -54.07 -38.46 54.43
N LYS A 319 -54.13 -37.34 55.16
CA LYS A 319 -53.05 -36.35 55.24
C LYS A 319 -51.77 -37.04 55.71
N LEU A 320 -50.64 -36.79 55.06
CA LEU A 320 -49.34 -36.51 55.68
C LEU A 320 -48.27 -36.35 54.59
N LEU A 321 -48.03 -35.10 54.18
CA LEU A 321 -46.70 -34.49 54.06
C LEU A 321 -46.93 -33.00 53.78
N ALA A 322 -46.75 -32.22 54.85
CA ALA A 322 -46.89 -30.78 54.84
C ALA A 322 -45.77 -30.15 53.98
N ALA A 323 -46.18 -29.50 52.90
CA ALA A 323 -45.38 -28.46 52.26
C ALA A 323 -46.14 -27.14 52.43
N VAL A 324 -45.41 -26.19 53.00
CA VAL A 324 -45.76 -24.80 53.28
C VAL A 324 -46.51 -24.15 52.11
N PRO A 325 -47.64 -23.45 52.32
CA PRO A 325 -48.24 -22.61 51.28
C PRO A 325 -47.28 -21.43 51.04
N THR A 326 -46.72 -21.38 49.84
CA THR A 326 -45.94 -20.23 49.37
C THR A 326 -46.88 -19.04 49.16
N PRO A 327 -46.52 -17.82 49.61
CA PRO A 327 -47.37 -16.61 49.53
C PRO A 327 -47.63 -16.09 48.09
N GLN A 328 -47.37 -16.89 47.06
CA GLN A 328 -47.59 -16.56 45.65
C GLN A 328 -48.94 -17.09 45.13
N ASP A 329 -49.45 -18.22 45.66
CA ASP A 329 -50.70 -18.81 45.17
C ASP A 329 -51.94 -18.03 45.64
N ASP A 330 -51.94 -17.51 46.89
CA ASP A 330 -53.05 -16.70 47.40
C ASP A 330 -53.20 -15.38 46.63
N THR A 331 -52.09 -14.76 46.21
CA THR A 331 -52.12 -13.50 45.44
C THR A 331 -52.55 -13.69 43.97
N LEU A 332 -52.27 -14.86 43.38
CA LEU A 332 -52.76 -15.21 42.04
C LEU A 332 -54.25 -15.53 42.06
N LEU A 333 -54.73 -16.19 43.11
CA LEU A 333 -56.16 -16.44 43.32
C LEU A 333 -56.92 -15.16 43.63
N GLU A 334 -56.36 -14.23 44.43
CA GLU A 334 -56.93 -12.90 44.66
C GLU A 334 -56.96 -12.05 43.38
N LEU A 335 -55.96 -12.19 42.51
CA LEU A 335 -55.91 -11.51 41.22
C LEU A 335 -56.93 -12.08 40.23
N GLU A 336 -57.02 -13.41 40.13
CA GLU A 336 -58.01 -14.11 39.32
C GLU A 336 -59.42 -13.70 39.77
N HIS A 337 -59.65 -13.68 41.09
CA HIS A 337 -60.90 -13.21 41.68
C HIS A 337 -61.17 -11.72 41.39
N SER A 338 -60.16 -10.85 41.45
CA SER A 338 -60.31 -9.42 41.13
C SER A 338 -60.63 -9.18 39.65
N LEU A 339 -60.00 -9.93 38.75
CA LEU A 339 -60.29 -9.91 37.32
C LEU A 339 -61.69 -10.47 37.02
N GLU A 340 -62.10 -11.55 37.67
CA GLU A 340 -63.47 -12.09 37.58
C GLU A 340 -64.50 -11.09 38.12
N MET A 341 -64.18 -10.37 39.19
CA MET A 341 -65.05 -9.32 39.75
C MET A 341 -65.25 -8.15 38.78
N TYR A 342 -64.18 -7.62 38.17
CA TYR A 342 -64.32 -6.57 37.15
C TYR A 342 -65.10 -7.05 35.91
N LEU A 343 -64.94 -8.33 35.53
CA LEU A 343 -65.71 -8.94 34.44
C LEU A 343 -67.20 -9.10 34.81
N PHE A 344 -67.49 -9.44 36.06
CA PHE A 344 -68.84 -9.56 36.60
C PHE A 344 -69.53 -8.19 36.73
N GLU A 345 -68.80 -7.16 37.15
CA GLU A 345 -69.28 -5.77 37.27
C GLU A 345 -69.39 -5.02 35.93
N GLN A 346 -68.99 -5.65 34.82
CA GLN A 346 -68.93 -5.07 33.46
C GLN A 346 -68.02 -3.83 33.34
N ASP A 347 -67.10 -3.65 34.30
CA ASP A 347 -66.09 -2.61 34.25
C ASP A 347 -64.87 -3.10 33.44
N TYR A 348 -65.03 -3.06 32.13
CA TYR A 348 -64.00 -3.48 31.18
C TYR A 348 -62.75 -2.59 31.22
N ASP A 349 -62.89 -1.34 31.64
CA ASP A 349 -61.76 -0.40 31.77
C ASP A 349 -60.93 -0.72 33.03
N GLY A 350 -61.59 -1.03 34.15
CA GLY A 350 -60.95 -1.56 35.36
C GLY A 350 -60.24 -2.89 35.11
N PHE A 351 -60.90 -3.81 34.40
CA PHE A 351 -60.31 -5.11 34.01
C PHE A 351 -59.05 -4.95 33.14
N THR A 352 -59.15 -4.15 32.07
CA THR A 352 -58.04 -3.97 31.12
C THR A 352 -56.87 -3.23 31.74
N SER A 353 -57.12 -2.25 32.60
CA SER A 353 -56.05 -1.52 33.31
C SER A 353 -55.29 -2.40 34.31
N LEU A 354 -55.99 -3.24 35.09
CA LEU A 354 -55.37 -4.17 36.04
C LEU A 354 -54.58 -5.27 35.31
N ALA A 355 -55.15 -5.84 34.25
CA ALA A 355 -54.49 -6.85 33.43
C ALA A 355 -53.24 -6.29 32.72
N SER A 356 -53.34 -5.08 32.13
CA SER A 356 -52.20 -4.40 31.51
C SER A 356 -51.09 -4.12 32.53
N ALA A 357 -51.42 -3.55 33.69
CA ALA A 357 -50.44 -3.21 34.72
C ALA A 357 -49.68 -4.44 35.26
N LEU A 358 -50.35 -5.60 35.34
CA LEU A 358 -49.72 -6.84 35.78
C LEU A 358 -48.79 -7.41 34.71
N VAL A 359 -49.23 -7.43 33.44
CA VAL A 359 -48.41 -7.82 32.30
C VAL A 359 -47.18 -6.92 32.20
N ASP A 360 -47.34 -5.61 32.36
CA ASP A 360 -46.24 -4.64 32.33
C ASP A 360 -45.24 -4.88 33.47
N ARG A 361 -45.72 -5.16 34.69
CA ARG A 361 -44.87 -5.44 35.86
C ARG A 361 -44.02 -6.69 35.68
N TYR A 362 -44.63 -7.81 35.25
CA TYR A 362 -43.89 -9.06 35.06
C TYR A 362 -43.00 -9.00 33.81
N THR A 363 -43.40 -8.30 32.76
CA THR A 363 -42.57 -8.03 31.58
C THR A 363 -41.34 -7.23 31.98
N ALA A 364 -41.50 -6.15 32.76
CA ALA A 364 -40.37 -5.36 33.28
C ALA A 364 -39.42 -6.19 34.17
N GLN A 365 -39.95 -7.06 35.03
CA GLN A 365 -39.12 -7.97 35.83
C GLN A 365 -38.37 -9.00 34.97
N PHE A 366 -39.01 -9.55 33.94
CA PHE A 366 -38.37 -10.47 33.00
C PHE A 366 -37.27 -9.77 32.21
N VAL A 367 -37.56 -8.61 31.62
CA VAL A 367 -36.59 -7.78 30.88
C VAL A 367 -35.41 -7.44 31.79
N HIS A 368 -35.65 -7.00 33.02
CA HIS A 368 -34.58 -6.68 33.97
C HIS A 368 -33.71 -7.90 34.27
N LYS A 369 -34.29 -9.06 34.59
CA LYS A 369 -33.53 -10.30 34.88
C LYS A 369 -32.71 -10.76 33.69
N VAL A 370 -33.27 -10.66 32.48
CA VAL A 370 -32.63 -11.13 31.25
C VAL A 370 -31.52 -10.16 30.79
N THR A 371 -31.71 -8.84 30.96
CA THR A 371 -30.72 -7.82 30.56
C THR A 371 -29.60 -7.57 31.57
N THR A 372 -29.84 -7.72 32.87
CA THR A 372 -28.83 -7.44 33.91
C THR A 372 -28.02 -8.65 34.36
N ALA A 373 -28.50 -9.88 34.13
CA ALA A 373 -27.79 -11.09 34.52
C ALA A 373 -26.68 -11.44 33.51
N THR A 374 -25.48 -10.91 33.78
CA THR A 374 -24.21 -11.23 33.08
C THR A 374 -23.67 -12.64 33.42
N THR A 375 -24.53 -13.61 33.72
CA THR A 375 -24.11 -14.99 34.01
C THR A 375 -23.87 -15.77 32.72
N THR A 376 -22.84 -16.62 32.72
CA THR A 376 -22.43 -17.49 31.60
C THR A 376 -23.58 -18.36 31.05
N VAL A 377 -24.57 -18.66 31.90
CA VAL A 377 -25.77 -19.45 31.56
C VAL A 377 -26.69 -18.71 30.57
N HIS A 378 -26.84 -17.38 30.70
CA HIS A 378 -27.71 -16.60 29.79
C HIS A 378 -27.07 -16.36 28.42
N GLN A 379 -25.74 -16.42 28.31
CA GLN A 379 -25.05 -16.36 27.01
C GLN A 379 -25.31 -17.61 26.16
N THR A 380 -25.43 -18.80 26.79
CA THR A 380 -25.76 -20.06 26.10
C THR A 380 -27.20 -20.14 25.61
N PHE A 381 -28.14 -19.41 26.23
CA PHE A 381 -29.56 -19.37 25.82
C PHE A 381 -29.97 -18.03 25.20
N ARG A 382 -29.00 -17.23 24.75
CA ARG A 382 -29.20 -15.89 24.20
C ARG A 382 -30.30 -15.86 23.13
N ASP A 383 -30.24 -16.76 22.16
CA ASP A 383 -31.17 -16.73 21.02
C ASP A 383 -32.61 -16.99 21.46
N ASN A 384 -32.80 -17.81 22.50
CA ASN A 384 -34.10 -18.02 23.13
C ASN A 384 -34.55 -16.76 23.89
N HIS A 385 -33.66 -16.11 24.63
CA HIS A 385 -33.97 -14.86 25.34
C HIS A 385 -34.35 -13.72 24.39
N VAL A 386 -33.63 -13.55 23.27
CA VAL A 386 -33.98 -12.59 22.21
C VAL A 386 -35.34 -12.93 21.61
N ALA A 387 -35.61 -14.20 21.29
CA ALA A 387 -36.91 -14.63 20.78
C ALA A 387 -38.06 -14.38 21.78
N HIS A 388 -37.83 -14.58 23.08
CA HIS A 388 -38.81 -14.28 24.12
C HIS A 388 -39.09 -12.78 24.26
N LEU A 389 -38.06 -11.94 24.22
CA LEU A 389 -38.21 -10.48 24.25
C LEU A 389 -38.97 -9.96 23.02
N LEU A 390 -38.74 -10.56 21.84
CA LEU A 390 -39.48 -10.22 20.62
C LEU A 390 -40.97 -10.60 20.71
N ARG A 391 -41.29 -11.73 21.34
CA ARG A 391 -42.69 -12.14 21.61
C ARG A 391 -43.40 -11.23 22.60
N LEU A 392 -42.65 -10.62 23.52
CA LEU A 392 -43.16 -9.64 24.50
C LEU A 392 -43.22 -8.21 23.93
N HIS A 393 -42.94 -8.00 22.64
CA HIS A 393 -42.83 -6.69 21.98
C HIS A 393 -41.74 -5.75 22.53
N GLU A 394 -40.86 -6.25 23.42
CA GLU A 394 -39.69 -5.56 23.97
C GLU A 394 -38.49 -5.60 23.00
N THR A 395 -38.76 -5.14 21.79
CA THR A 395 -37.87 -5.16 20.62
C THR A 395 -36.62 -4.31 20.79
N LYS A 396 -36.68 -3.22 21.57
CA LYS A 396 -35.51 -2.40 21.91
C LYS A 396 -34.53 -3.17 22.79
N ALA A 397 -35.00 -3.76 23.89
CA ALA A 397 -34.17 -4.56 24.78
C ALA A 397 -33.58 -5.79 24.07
N ALA A 398 -34.36 -6.41 23.17
CA ALA A 398 -33.87 -7.50 22.32
C ALA A 398 -32.73 -7.06 21.38
N THR A 399 -32.87 -5.86 20.78
CA THR A 399 -31.85 -5.29 19.88
C THR A 399 -30.57 -4.98 20.64
N ASP A 400 -30.67 -4.27 21.77
CA ASP A 400 -29.51 -3.88 22.59
C ASP A 400 -28.76 -5.12 23.10
N MET A 401 -29.48 -6.13 23.60
CA MET A 401 -28.91 -7.41 24.04
C MET A 401 -28.16 -8.15 22.92
N CYS A 402 -28.73 -8.17 21.71
CA CYS A 402 -28.11 -8.84 20.57
C CYS A 402 -26.80 -8.15 20.17
N LEU A 403 -26.82 -6.82 20.04
CA LEU A 403 -25.67 -6.02 19.63
C LEU A 403 -24.56 -5.98 20.68
N ASP A 404 -24.90 -5.92 21.97
CA ASP A 404 -23.92 -5.96 23.07
C ASP A 404 -23.19 -7.32 23.12
N ALA A 405 -23.92 -8.42 22.94
CA ALA A 405 -23.32 -9.75 22.87
C ALA A 405 -22.35 -9.88 21.69
N TYR A 406 -22.74 -9.37 20.52
CA TYR A 406 -21.88 -9.35 19.33
C TYR A 406 -20.68 -8.42 19.49
N SER A 407 -20.82 -7.32 20.22
CA SER A 407 -19.71 -6.42 20.56
C SER A 407 -18.68 -7.13 21.44
N ALA A 408 -19.13 -7.81 22.51
CA ALA A 408 -18.26 -8.58 23.39
C ALA A 408 -17.55 -9.73 22.65
N ARG A 409 -18.27 -10.43 21.75
CA ARG A 409 -17.71 -11.47 20.89
C ARG A 409 -16.63 -10.91 19.96
N LEU A 410 -16.89 -9.78 19.31
CA LEU A 410 -15.97 -9.12 18.40
C LEU A 410 -14.67 -8.72 19.11
N HIS A 411 -14.78 -8.11 20.30
CA HIS A 411 -13.62 -7.75 21.12
C HIS A 411 -12.81 -8.98 21.54
N THR A 412 -13.49 -10.07 21.90
CA THR A 412 -12.82 -11.32 22.29
C THR A 412 -12.08 -11.94 21.09
N GLN A 413 -12.73 -12.04 19.93
CA GLN A 413 -12.11 -12.59 18.73
C GLN A 413 -10.92 -11.76 18.25
N LEU A 414 -11.01 -10.43 18.27
CA LEU A 414 -9.88 -9.57 17.90
C LEU A 414 -8.70 -9.72 18.87
N ARG A 415 -8.94 -9.86 20.19
CA ARG A 415 -7.88 -10.12 21.17
C ARG A 415 -7.17 -11.46 20.98
N THR A 416 -7.86 -12.46 20.43
CA THR A 416 -7.23 -13.77 20.15
C THR A 416 -6.29 -13.76 18.93
N VAL A 417 -6.31 -12.70 18.12
CA VAL A 417 -5.42 -12.57 16.96
C VAL A 417 -4.01 -12.18 17.42
N VAL A 418 -3.09 -13.13 17.38
CA VAL A 418 -1.69 -12.92 17.77
C VAL A 418 -0.93 -12.09 16.73
N ALA A 419 -0.20 -11.07 17.18
CA ALA A 419 0.70 -10.28 16.35
C ALA A 419 1.91 -11.12 15.91
N SER A 420 1.83 -11.72 14.71
CA SER A 420 2.83 -12.67 14.19
C SER A 420 4.13 -12.03 13.65
N GLY A 421 4.42 -10.77 14.00
CA GLY A 421 5.58 -10.02 13.47
C GLY A 421 5.50 -9.68 11.97
N GLN A 422 4.55 -10.24 11.22
CA GLN A 422 4.26 -9.89 9.82
C GLN A 422 2.96 -9.07 9.74
N PRO A 423 3.00 -7.78 9.35
CA PRO A 423 1.83 -6.90 9.37
C PRO A 423 0.70 -7.40 8.45
N GLN A 424 1.05 -8.01 7.31
CA GLN A 424 0.06 -8.54 6.37
C GLN A 424 -0.71 -9.75 6.92
N ALA A 425 -0.03 -10.64 7.65
CA ALA A 425 -0.65 -11.82 8.25
C ALA A 425 -1.59 -11.42 9.40
N TYR A 426 -1.18 -10.43 10.20
CA TYR A 426 -2.02 -9.84 11.23
C TYR A 426 -3.27 -9.17 10.63
N VAL A 427 -3.09 -8.30 9.63
CA VAL A 427 -4.21 -7.61 8.94
C VAL A 427 -5.20 -8.64 8.38
N LEU A 428 -4.72 -9.72 7.77
CA LEU A 428 -5.58 -10.78 7.25
C LEU A 428 -6.38 -11.49 8.35
N ALA A 429 -5.73 -11.87 9.44
CA ALA A 429 -6.37 -12.58 10.54
C ALA A 429 -7.38 -11.69 11.28
N ALA A 430 -7.02 -10.43 11.56
CA ALA A 430 -7.90 -9.43 12.16
C ALA A 430 -9.11 -9.13 11.26
N SER A 431 -8.88 -8.94 9.96
CA SER A 431 -9.97 -8.72 8.98
C SER A 431 -10.93 -9.90 8.92
N ARG A 432 -10.41 -11.15 8.94
CA ARG A 432 -11.25 -12.35 8.94
C ARG A 432 -12.10 -12.44 10.21
N ALA A 433 -11.51 -12.24 11.39
CA ALA A 433 -12.23 -12.27 12.66
C ALA A 433 -13.34 -11.20 12.69
N PHE A 434 -13.01 -9.97 12.27
CA PHE A 434 -13.94 -8.85 12.25
C PHE A 434 -15.09 -9.07 11.26
N PHE A 435 -14.80 -9.28 9.97
CA PHE A 435 -15.82 -9.39 8.94
C PHE A 435 -16.71 -10.63 9.09
N THR A 436 -16.16 -11.75 9.55
CA THR A 436 -16.96 -12.96 9.81
C THR A 436 -17.95 -12.74 10.95
N THR A 437 -17.52 -12.10 12.04
CA THR A 437 -18.41 -11.79 13.17
C THR A 437 -19.53 -10.82 12.76
N LEU A 438 -19.19 -9.85 11.91
CA LEU A 438 -20.16 -8.88 11.39
C LEU A 438 -21.19 -9.55 10.46
N LEU A 439 -20.75 -10.46 9.58
CA LEU A 439 -21.66 -11.24 8.73
C LEU A 439 -22.61 -12.10 9.57
N MET A 440 -22.09 -12.82 10.56
CA MET A 440 -22.91 -13.63 11.46
C MET A 440 -23.95 -12.78 12.20
N CYS A 441 -23.55 -11.61 12.70
CA CYS A 441 -24.48 -10.68 13.35
C CYS A 441 -25.60 -10.24 12.40
N TYR A 442 -25.25 -9.89 11.15
CA TYR A 442 -26.22 -9.47 10.15
C TYR A 442 -27.22 -10.59 9.78
N GLU A 443 -26.73 -11.80 9.49
CA GLU A 443 -27.56 -12.95 9.13
C GLU A 443 -28.51 -13.34 10.29
N ASP A 444 -27.97 -13.41 11.51
CA ASP A 444 -28.77 -13.71 12.71
C ASP A 444 -29.82 -12.63 12.98
N PHE A 445 -29.48 -11.35 12.76
CA PHE A 445 -30.40 -10.24 12.98
C PHE A 445 -31.54 -10.25 11.96
N VAL A 446 -31.22 -10.50 10.68
CA VAL A 446 -32.23 -10.63 9.62
C VAL A 446 -33.17 -11.80 9.91
N ALA A 447 -32.64 -12.94 10.34
CA ALA A 447 -33.44 -14.12 10.67
C ALA A 447 -34.30 -13.94 11.94
N SER A 448 -33.76 -13.30 12.98
CA SER A 448 -34.45 -13.18 14.28
C SER A 448 -35.46 -12.05 14.33
N PHE A 449 -35.25 -10.95 13.58
CA PHE A 449 -36.08 -9.74 13.62
C PHE A 449 -37.00 -9.59 12.39
N GLU A 450 -37.29 -10.69 11.69
CA GLU A 450 -38.22 -10.69 10.55
C GLU A 450 -39.60 -10.15 10.97
N GLY A 451 -40.15 -9.21 10.19
CA GLY A 451 -41.46 -8.59 10.45
C GLY A 451 -41.48 -7.46 11.48
N GLN A 452 -40.33 -7.07 12.07
CA GLN A 452 -40.23 -5.97 13.03
C GLN A 452 -40.12 -4.59 12.36
N ARG A 453 -40.35 -3.51 13.13
CA ARG A 453 -40.26 -2.11 12.63
C ARG A 453 -38.84 -1.77 12.15
N SER A 454 -38.75 -0.94 11.11
CA SER A 454 -37.49 -0.56 10.46
C SER A 454 -36.49 0.20 11.36
N CYS A 455 -36.95 0.82 12.46
CA CYS A 455 -36.08 1.55 13.38
C CYS A 455 -35.01 0.67 14.05
N TYR A 456 -35.26 -0.62 14.24
CA TYR A 456 -34.29 -1.55 14.82
C TYR A 456 -33.19 -1.95 13.82
N PHE A 457 -33.51 -1.93 12.52
CA PHE A 457 -32.51 -2.08 11.46
C PHE A 457 -31.61 -0.83 11.36
N VAL A 458 -32.14 0.36 11.67
CA VAL A 458 -31.33 1.58 11.80
C VAL A 458 -30.34 1.45 12.97
N ALA A 459 -30.74 0.87 14.10
CA ALA A 459 -29.83 0.59 15.21
C ALA A 459 -28.70 -0.38 14.81
N LEU A 460 -29.00 -1.45 14.08
CA LEU A 460 -27.99 -2.37 13.53
C LEU A 460 -26.99 -1.65 12.62
N THR A 461 -27.47 -0.83 11.67
CA THR A 461 -26.60 -0.09 10.76
C THR A 461 -25.72 0.94 11.48
N GLY A 462 -26.26 1.60 12.51
CA GLY A 462 -25.48 2.48 13.39
C GLY A 462 -24.39 1.73 14.17
N TRP A 463 -24.71 0.54 14.68
CA TRP A 463 -23.76 -0.34 15.36
C TRP A 463 -22.64 -0.83 14.43
N ILE A 464 -23.00 -1.30 13.22
CA ILE A 464 -22.03 -1.69 12.19
C ILE A 464 -21.10 -0.53 11.87
N HIS A 465 -21.64 0.68 11.67
CA HIS A 465 -20.84 1.85 11.35
C HIS A 465 -19.82 2.20 12.44
N ALA A 466 -20.23 2.18 13.72
CA ALA A 466 -19.35 2.46 14.84
C ALA A 466 -18.20 1.44 14.94
N ASN A 467 -18.51 0.14 14.80
CA ASN A 467 -17.51 -0.92 14.86
C ASN A 467 -16.54 -0.89 13.67
N VAL A 468 -17.04 -0.59 12.47
CA VAL A 468 -16.20 -0.43 11.26
C VAL A 468 -15.25 0.76 11.43
N ALA A 469 -15.71 1.89 11.97
CA ALA A 469 -14.89 3.06 12.21
C ALA A 469 -13.77 2.78 13.25
N GLN A 470 -14.11 2.12 14.36
CA GLN A 470 -13.14 1.74 15.38
C GLN A 470 -12.09 0.76 14.82
N PHE A 471 -12.54 -0.30 14.15
CA PHE A 471 -11.65 -1.27 13.52
C PHE A 471 -10.74 -0.62 12.45
N ALA A 472 -11.28 0.28 11.63
CA ALA A 472 -10.50 1.01 10.63
C ALA A 472 -9.40 1.87 11.26
N SER A 473 -9.68 2.52 12.40
CA SER A 473 -8.69 3.31 13.14
C SER A 473 -7.56 2.44 13.69
N GLU A 474 -7.90 1.31 14.32
CA GLU A 474 -6.93 0.38 14.88
C GLU A 474 -6.07 -0.28 13.79
N ILE A 475 -6.69 -0.75 12.71
CA ILE A 475 -5.95 -1.41 11.62
C ILE A 475 -5.13 -0.42 10.80
N ALA A 476 -5.53 0.84 10.72
CA ALA A 476 -4.76 1.87 10.05
C ALA A 476 -3.37 2.04 10.67
N LEU A 477 -3.21 1.89 11.99
CA LEU A 477 -1.92 1.97 12.68
C LEU A 477 -0.96 0.82 12.30
N HIS A 478 -1.51 -0.30 11.83
CA HIS A 478 -0.72 -1.46 11.39
C HIS A 478 -0.44 -1.45 9.87
N ILE A 479 -1.24 -0.71 9.10
CA ILE A 479 -1.08 -0.57 7.65
C ILE A 479 -0.21 0.63 7.31
N PHE A 480 -0.44 1.76 7.98
CA PHE A 480 0.25 3.02 7.76
C PHE A 480 1.22 3.29 8.90
N GLU A 481 2.45 3.62 8.57
CA GLU A 481 3.41 4.09 9.56
C GLU A 481 2.94 5.44 10.10
N CYS A 482 2.63 5.51 11.39
CA CYS A 482 2.26 6.74 12.05
C CYS A 482 3.49 7.68 12.01
N PRO A 483 3.40 8.86 11.36
CA PRO A 483 4.49 9.81 11.38
C PRO A 483 4.59 10.36 12.81
N ASP A 484 5.67 10.02 13.51
CA ASP A 484 6.03 10.71 14.75
C ASP A 484 6.10 12.22 14.44
N PRO A 485 5.37 13.09 15.15
CA PRO A 485 5.43 14.54 14.92
C PRO A 485 6.86 15.10 15.01
N ALA A 486 7.76 14.46 15.77
CA ALA A 486 9.18 14.81 15.81
C ALA A 486 9.94 14.41 14.52
N MET A 487 9.57 13.28 13.92
CA MET A 487 10.19 12.74 12.70
C MET A 487 9.50 13.18 11.40
N ALA A 488 8.38 13.90 11.47
CA ALA A 488 7.68 14.47 10.32
C ALA A 488 8.55 15.44 9.49
N SER A 489 9.63 15.96 10.09
CA SER A 489 10.65 16.79 9.44
C SER A 489 11.66 15.97 8.61
N VAL A 490 11.85 14.69 8.92
CA VAL A 490 12.81 13.81 8.24
C VAL A 490 12.18 13.27 6.97
N VAL A 491 12.73 13.69 5.84
CA VAL A 491 12.25 13.29 4.51
C VAL A 491 12.78 11.90 4.21
N ARG A 492 11.88 10.92 4.18
CA ARG A 492 12.18 9.52 3.84
C ARG A 492 12.66 9.37 2.40
N ASP A 493 13.46 8.34 2.17
CA ASP A 493 13.93 8.03 0.82
C ASP A 493 12.80 7.48 -0.07
N PRO A 494 12.75 7.83 -1.38
CA PRO A 494 11.74 7.30 -2.30
C PRO A 494 11.71 5.77 -2.39
N SER A 495 12.83 5.08 -2.10
CA SER A 495 12.92 3.62 -2.06
C SER A 495 12.18 3.00 -0.86
N GLU A 496 12.23 3.65 0.30
CA GLU A 496 11.50 3.25 1.50
C GLU A 496 9.99 3.46 1.32
N LEU A 497 9.61 4.58 0.69
CA LEU A 497 8.22 4.86 0.37
C LEU A 497 7.67 3.89 -0.69
N LYS A 498 8.50 3.39 -1.60
CA LYS A 498 8.15 2.29 -2.51
C LYS A 498 7.86 0.99 -1.77
N THR A 499 8.73 0.58 -0.84
CA THR A 499 8.51 -0.67 -0.07
C THR A 499 7.27 -0.55 0.80
N SER A 500 7.08 0.60 1.45
CA SER A 500 5.88 0.95 2.20
C SER A 500 4.62 0.93 1.31
N SER A 501 4.64 1.54 0.13
CA SER A 501 3.51 1.51 -0.83
C SER A 501 3.12 0.09 -1.23
N LYS A 502 4.10 -0.80 -1.45
CA LYS A 502 3.83 -2.21 -1.75
C LYS A 502 3.17 -2.93 -0.58
N ALA A 503 3.63 -2.67 0.65
CA ALA A 503 3.05 -3.25 1.86
C ALA A 503 1.61 -2.74 2.08
N ILE A 504 1.39 -1.42 2.02
CA ILE A 504 0.07 -0.79 2.12
C ILE A 504 -0.87 -1.37 1.07
N GLY A 505 -0.47 -1.38 -0.21
CA GLY A 505 -1.31 -1.88 -1.29
C GLY A 505 -1.63 -3.39 -1.19
N ALA A 506 -0.80 -4.18 -0.53
CA ALA A 506 -1.10 -5.59 -0.24
C ALA A 506 -2.09 -5.71 0.94
N SER A 507 -1.89 -4.94 2.01
CA SER A 507 -2.79 -4.94 3.17
C SER A 507 -4.19 -4.43 2.83
N LEU A 508 -4.28 -3.32 2.07
CA LEU A 508 -5.57 -2.80 1.59
C LEU A 508 -6.29 -3.83 0.72
N ARG A 509 -5.57 -4.55 -0.15
CA ARG A 509 -6.14 -5.65 -0.96
C ARG A 509 -6.84 -6.71 -0.12
N LEU A 510 -6.19 -7.17 0.94
CA LEU A 510 -6.74 -8.20 1.84
C LEU A 510 -7.96 -7.68 2.60
N LEU A 511 -7.89 -6.42 3.05
CA LEU A 511 -8.96 -5.76 3.80
C LEU A 511 -10.21 -5.56 2.93
N TYR A 512 -10.06 -5.00 1.74
CA TYR A 512 -11.19 -4.77 0.82
C TYR A 512 -11.75 -6.05 0.22
N PHE A 513 -10.94 -7.11 0.10
CA PHE A 513 -11.46 -8.41 -0.28
C PHE A 513 -12.51 -8.89 0.73
N GLY A 514 -12.25 -8.76 2.04
CA GLY A 514 -13.21 -9.09 3.09
C GLY A 514 -14.44 -8.19 3.09
N ALA A 515 -14.23 -6.87 2.98
CA ALA A 515 -15.34 -5.90 2.93
C ALA A 515 -16.28 -6.16 1.74
N ARG A 516 -15.74 -6.54 0.58
CA ARG A 516 -16.54 -6.79 -0.64
C ARG A 516 -17.37 -8.07 -0.55
N GLN A 517 -16.96 -9.07 0.24
CA GLN A 517 -17.83 -10.22 0.53
C GLN A 517 -19.08 -9.80 1.29
N LEU A 518 -18.96 -8.82 2.20
CA LEU A 518 -20.12 -8.28 2.92
C LEU A 518 -21.02 -7.43 2.02
N GLU A 519 -20.44 -6.75 1.02
CA GLU A 519 -21.24 -6.04 0.01
C GLU A 519 -22.10 -7.00 -0.82
N LEU A 520 -21.57 -8.18 -1.15
CA LEU A 520 -22.35 -9.24 -1.83
C LEU A 520 -23.50 -9.77 -0.95
N ALA A 521 -23.34 -9.73 0.38
CA ALA A 521 -24.38 -10.07 1.34
C ALA A 521 -25.40 -8.92 1.57
N GLY A 522 -25.21 -7.76 0.96
CA GLY A 522 -26.13 -6.60 1.06
C GLY A 522 -25.65 -5.46 1.98
N LEU A 523 -24.43 -5.53 2.52
CA LEU A 523 -23.87 -4.51 3.43
C LEU A 523 -22.77 -3.67 2.75
N PRO A 524 -23.01 -2.38 2.41
CA PRO A 524 -22.07 -1.52 1.67
C PRO A 524 -20.90 -0.98 2.52
N ILE A 525 -20.11 -1.86 3.12
CA ILE A 525 -19.07 -1.52 4.11
C ILE A 525 -17.77 -1.00 3.46
N ALA A 526 -17.47 -1.38 2.21
CA ALA A 526 -16.22 -0.95 1.57
C ALA A 526 -16.15 0.58 1.41
N THR A 527 -17.31 1.20 1.19
CA THR A 527 -17.46 2.65 1.05
C THR A 527 -17.08 3.40 2.33
N GLN A 528 -17.56 2.91 3.48
CA GLN A 528 -17.29 3.47 4.80
C GLN A 528 -15.82 3.27 5.19
N LEU A 529 -15.31 2.06 4.96
CA LEU A 529 -13.91 1.73 5.19
C LEU A 529 -12.98 2.62 4.36
N ALA A 530 -13.32 2.90 3.10
CA ALA A 530 -12.59 3.84 2.25
C ALA A 530 -12.57 5.26 2.82
N HIS A 531 -13.67 5.72 3.39
CA HIS A 531 -13.69 7.02 4.05
C HIS A 531 -12.72 7.09 5.23
N CYS A 532 -12.74 6.10 6.12
CA CYS A 532 -11.86 6.03 7.31
C CYS A 532 -10.37 5.95 6.92
N LEU A 533 -10.03 5.17 5.90
CA LEU A 533 -8.64 4.98 5.45
C LEU A 533 -8.16 6.07 4.50
N SER A 534 -9.02 7.02 4.13
CA SER A 534 -8.70 8.04 3.11
C SER A 534 -7.60 9.00 3.55
N GLN A 535 -7.65 9.47 4.80
CA GLN A 535 -6.71 10.46 5.32
C GLN A 535 -5.28 9.89 5.49
N PRO A 536 -5.06 8.70 6.09
CA PRO A 536 -3.74 8.08 6.12
C PRO A 536 -3.15 7.83 4.73
N LEU A 537 -3.99 7.40 3.78
CA LEU A 537 -3.55 7.19 2.39
C LEU A 537 -3.14 8.49 1.70
N GLN A 538 -3.89 9.58 1.90
CA GLN A 538 -3.52 10.92 1.41
C GLN A 538 -2.16 11.34 1.96
N HIS A 539 -1.93 11.17 3.27
CA HIS A 539 -0.67 11.54 3.90
C HIS A 539 0.51 10.76 3.29
N HIS A 540 0.33 9.46 3.03
CA HIS A 540 1.35 8.64 2.37
C HIS A 540 1.67 9.13 0.95
N ILE A 541 0.64 9.43 0.15
CA ILE A 541 0.79 9.96 -1.21
C ILE A 541 1.54 11.30 -1.19
N LEU A 542 1.14 12.21 -0.30
CA LEU A 542 1.79 13.51 -0.09
C LEU A 542 3.27 13.36 0.30
N ALA A 543 3.57 12.45 1.23
CA ALA A 543 4.95 12.18 1.65
C ALA A 543 5.80 11.62 0.50
N TYR A 544 5.24 10.73 -0.33
CA TYR A 544 5.94 10.18 -1.48
C TYR A 544 6.22 11.26 -2.54
N ALA A 545 5.22 12.06 -2.90
CA ALA A 545 5.41 13.19 -3.82
C ALA A 545 6.45 14.19 -3.29
N LYS A 546 6.41 14.52 -1.99
CA LYS A 546 7.38 15.43 -1.34
C LYS A 546 8.81 14.88 -1.40
N ALA A 547 9.01 13.58 -1.15
CA ALA A 547 10.32 12.95 -1.21
C ALA A 547 10.93 13.02 -2.62
N ILE A 548 10.11 12.76 -3.65
CA ILE A 548 10.54 12.86 -5.06
C ILE A 548 10.95 14.30 -5.38
N LYS A 549 10.09 15.28 -5.06
CA LYS A 549 10.37 16.72 -5.29
C LYS A 549 11.72 17.14 -4.70
N LEU A 550 12.01 16.76 -3.46
CA LEU A 550 13.25 17.15 -2.78
C LEU A 550 14.49 16.47 -3.37
N LYS A 551 14.42 15.16 -3.64
CA LYS A 551 15.56 14.42 -4.22
C LYS A 551 15.90 14.90 -5.63
N VAL A 552 14.88 15.16 -6.43
CA VAL A 552 15.04 15.64 -7.79
C VAL A 552 15.63 17.06 -7.79
N LYS A 553 15.17 17.93 -6.90
CA LYS A 553 15.74 19.28 -6.71
C LYS A 553 17.24 19.24 -6.42
N ASP A 554 17.67 18.33 -5.57
CA ASP A 554 19.11 18.17 -5.26
C ASP A 554 19.91 17.60 -6.43
N GLU A 555 19.30 16.77 -7.28
CA GLU A 555 19.95 16.26 -8.50
C GLU A 555 20.07 17.37 -9.56
N VAL A 556 19.05 18.22 -9.73
CA VAL A 556 19.08 19.39 -10.63
C VAL A 556 20.19 20.36 -10.24
N LYS A 557 20.40 20.61 -8.94
CA LYS A 557 21.51 21.46 -8.45
C LYS A 557 22.90 20.91 -8.80
N ARG A 558 23.03 19.58 -8.90
CA ARG A 558 24.31 18.89 -9.19
C ARG A 558 24.52 18.62 -10.67
N GLU A 559 23.57 19.05 -11.50
CA GLU A 559 23.54 18.71 -12.92
C GLU A 559 24.61 19.45 -13.72
N ARG A 560 25.17 18.74 -14.71
CA ARG A 560 26.11 19.28 -15.71
C ARG A 560 25.44 19.67 -17.03
N TRP A 561 24.18 19.29 -17.22
CA TRP A 561 23.35 19.58 -18.40
C TRP A 561 23.82 18.92 -19.69
N ASP A 562 24.51 17.79 -19.57
CA ASP A 562 24.87 16.93 -20.70
C ASP A 562 23.64 16.11 -21.14
N LEU A 563 23.38 16.08 -22.45
CA LEU A 563 22.36 15.22 -23.03
C LEU A 563 22.88 13.79 -23.14
N LEU A 564 22.10 12.85 -22.59
CA LEU A 564 22.38 11.42 -22.63
C LEU A 564 21.31 10.74 -23.46
N SER A 565 21.72 9.93 -24.43
CA SER A 565 20.79 9.05 -25.13
C SER A 565 20.22 7.99 -24.17
N MET A 566 18.90 7.84 -24.19
CA MET A 566 18.17 6.83 -23.46
C MET A 566 17.13 6.18 -24.36
N LYS A 567 17.03 4.85 -24.28
CA LYS A 567 15.93 4.12 -24.90
C LYS A 567 14.72 4.11 -24.00
N ILE A 568 13.62 4.70 -24.45
CA ILE A 568 12.31 4.64 -23.79
C ILE A 568 11.39 3.81 -24.66
N ARG A 569 10.69 2.85 -24.05
CA ARG A 569 9.70 2.05 -24.76
C ARG A 569 8.46 2.90 -25.00
N ASP A 570 8.07 3.05 -26.27
CA ASP A 570 6.83 3.71 -26.60
C ASP A 570 5.63 2.80 -26.27
N GLU A 571 4.60 3.37 -25.62
CA GLU A 571 3.43 2.59 -25.19
C GLU A 571 2.54 2.20 -26.36
N LYS A 572 2.48 3.05 -27.40
CA LYS A 572 1.62 2.85 -28.58
C LYS A 572 2.22 1.86 -29.58
N THR A 573 3.52 1.97 -29.86
CA THR A 573 4.21 1.16 -30.87
C THR A 573 4.99 -0.02 -30.28
N GLN A 574 5.12 -0.09 -28.95
CA GLN A 574 5.96 -1.07 -28.22
C GLN A 574 7.45 -1.06 -28.62
N ALA A 575 7.86 -0.17 -29.52
CA ALA A 575 9.22 0.00 -30.00
C ALA A 575 10.08 0.80 -29.01
N GLU A 576 11.39 0.52 -28.99
CA GLU A 576 12.34 1.32 -28.24
C GLU A 576 12.66 2.58 -29.04
N GLN A 577 12.24 3.74 -28.54
CA GLN A 577 12.60 5.04 -29.09
C GLN A 577 13.81 5.58 -28.35
N GLU A 578 14.83 5.99 -29.10
CA GLU A 578 16.01 6.64 -28.55
C GLU A 578 15.72 8.14 -28.36
N ILE A 579 15.85 8.62 -27.13
CA ILE A 579 15.52 10.00 -26.73
C ILE A 579 16.70 10.54 -25.94
N SER A 580 17.15 11.74 -26.28
CA SER A 580 18.21 12.45 -25.57
C SER A 580 17.63 13.27 -24.42
N LEU A 581 17.99 12.93 -23.18
CA LEU A 581 17.55 13.63 -21.97
C LEU A 581 18.73 13.90 -21.03
N THR A 582 18.59 14.89 -20.16
CA THR A 582 19.60 15.15 -19.13
C THR A 582 19.61 14.06 -18.05
N LYS A 583 20.67 14.02 -17.24
CA LYS A 583 20.83 13.02 -16.17
C LYS A 583 19.74 13.15 -15.10
N SER A 584 19.40 14.38 -14.70
CA SER A 584 18.34 14.64 -13.74
C SER A 584 16.97 14.25 -14.30
N ALA A 585 16.75 14.43 -15.61
CA ALA A 585 15.50 14.05 -16.27
C ALA A 585 15.31 12.53 -16.25
N ARG A 586 16.38 11.77 -16.52
CA ARG A 586 16.36 10.31 -16.39
C ARG A 586 16.05 9.88 -14.96
N PHE A 587 16.71 10.50 -13.98
CA PHE A 587 16.50 10.22 -12.56
C PHE A 587 15.05 10.53 -12.13
N PHE A 588 14.56 11.70 -12.49
CA PHE A 588 13.18 12.16 -12.27
C PHE A 588 12.17 11.20 -12.88
N TYR A 589 12.32 10.89 -14.17
CA TYR A 589 11.40 10.03 -14.91
C TYR A 589 11.32 8.62 -14.31
N GLY A 590 12.46 8.06 -13.87
CA GLY A 590 12.49 6.77 -13.17
C GLY A 590 11.67 6.78 -11.88
N HIS A 591 11.80 7.84 -11.08
CA HIS A 591 10.99 8.01 -9.85
C HIS A 591 9.51 8.25 -10.14
N LEU A 592 9.20 9.08 -11.13
CA LEU A 592 7.83 9.37 -11.56
C LEU A 592 7.11 8.11 -12.05
N GLN A 593 7.74 7.32 -12.93
CA GLN A 593 7.16 6.07 -13.42
C GLN A 593 6.90 5.08 -12.27
N GLN A 594 7.86 4.95 -11.35
CA GLN A 594 7.69 4.06 -10.20
C GLN A 594 6.56 4.52 -9.28
N TYR A 595 6.48 5.82 -9.00
CA TYR A 595 5.41 6.45 -8.23
C TYR A 595 4.04 6.18 -8.85
N LEU A 596 3.88 6.40 -10.16
CA LEU A 596 2.61 6.17 -10.86
C LEU A 596 2.19 4.69 -10.85
N ARG A 597 3.15 3.75 -11.04
CA ARG A 597 2.86 2.31 -10.93
C ARG A 597 2.42 1.90 -9.53
N ASP A 598 2.96 2.53 -8.51
CA ASP A 598 2.60 2.23 -7.12
C ASP A 598 1.26 2.88 -6.76
N LEU A 599 0.96 4.09 -7.25
CA LEU A 599 -0.38 4.69 -7.18
C LEU A 599 -1.44 3.80 -7.83
N GLN A 600 -1.17 3.24 -9.01
CA GLN A 600 -2.05 2.27 -9.68
C GLN A 600 -2.37 1.08 -8.78
N LYS A 601 -1.37 0.50 -8.13
CA LYS A 601 -1.56 -0.64 -7.21
C LYS A 601 -2.29 -0.27 -5.93
N LEU A 602 -2.14 0.98 -5.45
CA LEU A 602 -2.82 1.47 -4.26
C LEU A 602 -4.30 1.74 -4.54
N LEU A 603 -4.64 2.24 -5.74
CA LEU A 603 -5.98 2.73 -6.08
C LEU A 603 -6.84 1.75 -6.90
N HIS A 604 -6.25 0.71 -7.51
CA HIS A 604 -6.95 -0.20 -8.43
C HIS A 604 -6.57 -1.68 -8.19
N PRO A 605 -7.48 -2.68 -8.26
CA PRO A 605 -8.96 -2.63 -8.33
C PRO A 605 -9.65 -2.76 -6.95
N SER A 606 -8.89 -2.59 -5.86
CA SER A 606 -9.31 -3.04 -4.52
C SER A 606 -9.90 -1.91 -3.68
N TYR A 607 -9.40 -0.69 -3.87
CA TYR A 607 -9.91 0.50 -3.20
C TYR A 607 -11.05 1.09 -4.06
N PRO A 608 -12.23 1.40 -3.50
CA PRO A 608 -13.32 2.05 -4.24
C PRO A 608 -12.97 3.54 -4.45
N SER A 609 -11.94 3.81 -5.25
CA SER A 609 -11.40 5.15 -5.49
C SER A 609 -12.46 6.08 -6.09
N SER A 610 -13.42 5.55 -6.85
CA SER A 610 -14.54 6.27 -7.47
C SER A 610 -15.39 7.07 -6.47
N GLN A 611 -15.42 6.67 -5.20
CA GLN A 611 -16.28 7.26 -4.18
C GLN A 611 -15.56 8.21 -3.20
N SER A 612 -14.24 8.40 -3.34
CA SER A 612 -13.47 9.32 -2.50
C SER A 612 -12.88 10.47 -3.33
N PRO A 613 -13.64 11.56 -3.55
CA PRO A 613 -13.20 12.67 -4.40
C PRO A 613 -11.94 13.35 -3.85
N LYS A 614 -11.76 13.38 -2.53
CA LYS A 614 -10.59 14.00 -1.89
C LYS A 614 -9.29 13.32 -2.32
N ILE A 615 -9.23 11.98 -2.32
CA ILE A 615 -8.03 11.25 -2.76
C ILE A 615 -7.79 11.45 -4.25
N GLN A 616 -8.85 11.44 -5.07
CA GLN A 616 -8.73 11.68 -6.50
C GLN A 616 -8.08 13.05 -6.76
N THR A 617 -8.55 14.11 -6.09
CA THR A 617 -7.96 15.45 -6.19
C THR A 617 -6.53 15.49 -5.69
N THR A 618 -6.21 14.85 -4.55
CA THR A 618 -4.83 14.79 -4.03
C THR A 618 -3.89 14.12 -5.01
N VAL A 619 -4.29 13.00 -5.61
CA VAL A 619 -3.46 12.27 -6.59
C VAL A 619 -3.22 13.13 -7.83
N LEU A 620 -4.26 13.78 -8.37
CA LEU A 620 -4.15 14.68 -9.52
C LEU A 620 -3.20 15.84 -9.22
N TYR A 621 -3.47 16.56 -8.14
CA TYR A 621 -2.72 17.76 -7.77
C TYR A 621 -1.27 17.45 -7.43
N GLU A 622 -0.99 16.43 -6.62
CA GLU A 622 0.39 16.09 -6.26
C GLU A 622 1.19 15.55 -7.44
N THR A 623 0.55 14.82 -8.36
CA THR A 623 1.23 14.33 -9.57
C THR A 623 1.57 15.48 -10.50
N GLU A 624 0.66 16.44 -10.70
CA GLU A 624 0.93 17.66 -11.47
C GLU A 624 2.03 18.50 -10.79
N LEU A 625 1.97 18.64 -9.46
CA LEU A 625 2.94 19.41 -8.69
C LEU A 625 4.34 18.81 -8.74
N VAL A 626 4.49 17.47 -8.79
CA VAL A 626 5.78 16.80 -8.97
C VAL A 626 6.40 17.15 -10.34
N LEU A 627 5.59 17.16 -11.41
CA LEU A 627 6.04 17.58 -12.74
C LEU A 627 6.38 19.07 -12.78
N LEU A 628 5.50 19.91 -12.25
CA LEU A 628 5.66 21.36 -12.24
C LEU A 628 6.90 21.78 -11.44
N GLN A 629 7.14 21.19 -10.27
CA GLN A 629 8.29 21.51 -9.45
C GLN A 629 9.62 21.22 -10.16
N TYR A 630 9.71 20.11 -10.89
CA TYR A 630 10.92 19.79 -11.65
C TYR A 630 11.21 20.84 -12.73
N LEU A 631 10.18 21.26 -13.47
CA LEU A 631 10.30 22.32 -14.46
C LEU A 631 10.62 23.69 -13.85
N GLN A 632 10.07 23.99 -12.66
CA GLN A 632 10.42 25.19 -11.90
C GLN A 632 11.86 25.16 -11.40
N ASP A 633 12.39 24.00 -11.01
CA ASP A 633 13.79 23.85 -10.62
C ASP A 633 14.73 24.07 -11.82
N ILE A 634 14.34 23.62 -13.03
CA ILE A 634 15.06 23.95 -14.29
C ILE A 634 14.99 25.45 -14.58
N LYS A 635 13.80 26.05 -14.49
CA LYS A 635 13.61 27.51 -14.68
C LYS A 635 14.48 28.32 -13.71
N ALA A 636 14.52 27.93 -12.44
CA ALA A 636 15.36 28.60 -11.45
C ALA A 636 16.85 28.54 -11.81
N MET A 637 17.32 27.46 -12.43
CA MET A 637 18.70 27.34 -12.91
C MET A 637 18.97 28.14 -14.19
N PHE A 638 17.97 28.24 -15.07
CA PHE A 638 18.01 29.04 -16.30
C PHE A 638 18.07 30.55 -16.01
N GLU A 639 17.25 31.03 -15.08
CA GLU A 639 17.15 32.44 -14.69
C GLU A 639 18.28 32.89 -13.75
N ASN A 640 19.04 31.95 -13.16
CA ASN A 640 20.05 32.29 -12.18
C ASN A 640 21.20 33.12 -12.81
N PRO A 641 21.43 34.37 -12.37
CA PRO A 641 22.47 35.21 -12.93
C PRO A 641 23.88 34.66 -12.63
N LYS A 642 24.06 33.92 -11.53
CA LYS A 642 25.35 33.36 -11.11
C LYS A 642 25.82 32.19 -11.97
N THR A 643 24.90 31.52 -12.67
CA THR A 643 25.22 30.40 -13.57
C THR A 643 25.42 30.87 -15.01
N MET A 644 25.18 32.15 -15.33
CA MET A 644 25.35 32.68 -16.68
C MET A 644 26.76 32.52 -17.27
N THR A 645 27.79 32.54 -16.43
CA THR A 645 29.19 32.41 -16.86
C THR A 645 29.64 30.97 -17.00
N SER A 646 28.85 29.99 -16.52
CA SER A 646 29.19 28.56 -16.58
C SER A 646 28.28 27.75 -17.51
N VAL A 647 27.07 28.26 -17.80
CA VAL A 647 26.10 27.62 -18.69
C VAL A 647 26.43 27.94 -20.14
N LYS A 648 26.79 26.91 -20.91
CA LYS A 648 27.07 26.99 -22.35
C LYS A 648 25.77 26.97 -23.17
N TYR A 649 25.88 27.32 -24.45
CA TYR A 649 24.80 27.22 -25.44
C TYR A 649 24.14 25.84 -25.46
N ALA A 650 24.94 24.77 -25.59
CA ALA A 650 24.44 23.39 -25.60
C ALA A 650 23.67 23.02 -24.30
N HIS A 651 24.07 23.57 -23.15
CA HIS A 651 23.37 23.31 -21.88
C HIS A 651 21.97 23.94 -21.85
N ILE A 652 21.79 25.12 -22.46
CA ILE A 652 20.47 25.77 -22.56
C ILE A 652 19.56 24.94 -23.45
N VAL A 653 20.07 24.47 -24.59
CA VAL A 653 19.32 23.57 -25.48
C VAL A 653 18.99 22.25 -24.77
N ALA A 654 19.88 21.70 -23.95
CA ALA A 654 19.65 20.51 -23.15
C ALA A 654 18.52 20.69 -22.10
N MET A 655 18.49 21.85 -21.42
CA MET A 655 17.40 22.20 -20.50
C MET A 655 16.05 22.25 -21.23
N LEU A 656 16.00 22.94 -22.37
CA LEU A 656 14.77 23.19 -23.11
C LEU A 656 14.26 21.94 -23.82
N SER A 657 15.15 21.13 -24.40
CA SER A 657 14.78 19.83 -24.97
C SER A 657 14.17 18.89 -23.93
N THR A 658 14.70 18.90 -22.72
CA THR A 658 14.14 18.15 -21.57
C THR A 658 12.75 18.67 -21.21
N MET A 659 12.56 19.98 -21.10
CA MET A 659 11.25 20.57 -20.79
C MET A 659 10.21 20.27 -21.88
N ARG A 660 10.61 20.31 -23.16
CA ARG A 660 9.74 19.96 -24.29
C ARG A 660 9.29 18.52 -24.24
N TYR A 661 10.21 17.59 -23.97
CA TYR A 661 9.86 16.18 -23.83
C TYR A 661 8.85 15.97 -22.69
N ILE A 662 9.02 16.68 -21.57
CA ILE A 662 8.08 16.59 -20.46
C ILE A 662 6.69 17.09 -20.84
N GLU A 663 6.61 18.27 -21.46
CA GLU A 663 5.34 18.89 -21.86
C GLU A 663 4.60 18.06 -22.91
N LYS A 664 5.29 17.55 -23.93
CA LYS A 664 4.67 16.85 -25.07
C LYS A 664 4.38 15.37 -24.77
N ASP A 665 5.35 14.66 -24.22
CA ASP A 665 5.30 13.19 -24.13
C ASP A 665 5.12 12.67 -22.70
N CYS A 666 5.77 13.29 -21.71
CA CYS A 666 5.65 12.81 -20.32
C CYS A 666 4.26 13.08 -19.75
N VAL A 667 3.72 14.29 -19.94
CA VAL A 667 2.36 14.67 -19.47
C VAL A 667 1.31 13.75 -20.06
N SER A 668 1.39 13.41 -21.36
CA SER A 668 0.42 12.53 -22.01
C SER A 668 0.49 11.08 -21.49
N ARG A 669 1.69 10.56 -21.23
CA ARG A 669 1.89 9.23 -20.61
C ARG A 669 1.38 9.20 -19.16
N VAL A 670 1.66 10.24 -18.38
CA VAL A 670 1.16 10.39 -17.01
C VAL A 670 -0.37 10.40 -17.02
N LEU A 671 -0.98 11.18 -17.91
CA LEU A 671 -2.43 11.26 -18.06
C LEU A 671 -3.04 9.89 -18.39
N HIS A 672 -2.44 9.14 -19.33
CA HIS A 672 -2.86 7.78 -19.66
C HIS A 672 -2.76 6.81 -18.47
N THR A 673 -1.71 6.96 -17.65
CA THR A 673 -1.51 6.15 -16.45
C THR A 673 -2.56 6.47 -15.37
N LEU A 674 -2.94 7.75 -15.25
CA LEU A 674 -3.95 8.25 -14.31
C LEU A 674 -5.38 7.88 -14.73
N THR A 675 -5.70 7.80 -16.03
CA THR A 675 -7.04 7.34 -16.49
C THR A 675 -7.36 5.91 -16.06
N ALA A 676 -6.34 5.09 -15.78
CA ALA A 676 -6.53 3.74 -15.24
C ALA A 676 -6.94 3.74 -13.74
N CYS A 677 -6.70 4.82 -13.00
CA CYS A 677 -6.98 4.91 -11.56
C CYS A 677 -8.14 5.83 -11.20
N LEU A 678 -8.40 6.82 -12.06
CA LEU A 678 -9.26 7.95 -11.79
C LEU A 678 -10.37 8.07 -12.85
N PRO A 679 -11.58 8.51 -12.47
CA PRO A 679 -12.65 8.75 -13.44
C PRO A 679 -12.27 9.84 -14.46
N ALA A 680 -12.57 9.59 -15.74
CA ALA A 680 -12.26 10.53 -16.84
C ALA A 680 -12.86 11.93 -16.64
N ALA A 681 -14.04 12.03 -16.02
CA ALA A 681 -14.71 13.29 -15.72
C ALA A 681 -13.91 14.22 -14.78
N GLN A 682 -13.13 13.66 -13.85
CA GLN A 682 -12.30 14.46 -12.93
C GLN A 682 -11.04 15.00 -13.63
N LEU A 683 -10.44 14.17 -14.50
CA LEU A 683 -9.28 14.57 -15.31
C LEU A 683 -9.61 15.72 -16.25
N GLN A 684 -10.79 15.69 -16.89
CA GLN A 684 -11.24 16.76 -17.77
C GLN A 684 -11.50 18.08 -17.03
N LYS A 685 -12.05 18.03 -15.81
CA LYS A 685 -12.30 19.22 -15.00
C LYS A 685 -11.03 19.91 -14.49
N ALA A 686 -9.97 19.15 -14.25
CA ALA A 686 -8.74 19.65 -13.64
C ALA A 686 -7.83 20.41 -14.62
N ALA A 687 -8.08 20.38 -15.93
CA ALA A 687 -7.20 20.96 -16.96
C ALA A 687 -5.71 20.59 -16.77
N PHE A 688 -5.46 19.32 -16.43
CA PHE A 688 -4.14 18.78 -16.09
C PHE A 688 -3.10 19.09 -17.18
N GLY A 689 -1.96 19.68 -16.79
CA GLY A 689 -0.86 20.02 -17.68
C GLY A 689 -0.94 21.42 -18.29
N SER A 690 -2.01 22.18 -18.05
CA SER A 690 -2.13 23.57 -18.52
C SER A 690 -1.03 24.48 -17.96
N GLN A 691 -0.72 24.35 -16.67
CA GLN A 691 0.36 25.11 -16.02
C GLN A 691 1.75 24.71 -16.54
N ILE A 692 1.95 23.43 -16.84
CA ILE A 692 3.19 22.91 -17.45
C ILE A 692 3.39 23.53 -18.83
N ARG A 693 2.34 23.59 -19.64
CA ARG A 693 2.38 24.21 -20.97
C ARG A 693 2.65 25.71 -20.91
N GLN A 694 2.03 26.43 -19.97
CA GLN A 694 2.31 27.85 -19.76
C GLN A 694 3.79 28.07 -19.39
N LEU A 695 4.31 27.30 -18.44
CA LEU A 695 5.71 27.38 -18.02
C LEU A 695 6.69 27.08 -19.15
N TRP A 696 6.36 26.12 -20.02
CA TRP A 696 7.13 25.83 -21.23
C TRP A 696 7.15 27.04 -22.19
N LEU A 697 5.99 27.65 -22.47
CA LEU A 697 5.91 28.82 -23.35
C LEU A 697 6.69 30.02 -22.81
N ASP A 698 6.62 30.28 -21.50
CA ASP A 698 7.40 31.34 -20.85
C ASP A 698 8.90 31.14 -21.04
N MET A 699 9.37 29.91 -20.86
CA MET A 699 10.79 29.54 -21.03
C MET A 699 11.23 29.59 -22.50
N LEU A 700 10.36 29.16 -23.41
CA LEU A 700 10.61 29.23 -24.85
C LEU A 700 10.79 30.68 -25.30
N ASN A 701 9.93 31.60 -24.84
CA ASN A 701 10.04 33.03 -25.15
C ASN A 701 11.33 33.67 -24.61
N ALA A 702 11.82 33.21 -23.45
CA ALA A 702 13.07 33.68 -22.86
C ALA A 702 14.34 33.00 -23.42
N SER A 703 14.20 31.96 -24.24
CA SER A 703 15.30 31.07 -24.63
C SER A 703 16.33 31.72 -25.55
N VAL A 704 15.89 32.38 -26.63
CA VAL A 704 16.79 32.96 -27.65
C VAL A 704 17.71 34.03 -27.07
N PRO A 705 17.21 35.03 -26.31
CA PRO A 705 18.09 36.00 -25.65
C PRO A 705 19.08 35.34 -24.69
N ARG A 706 18.66 34.28 -23.99
CA ARG A 706 19.51 33.57 -23.05
C ARG A 706 20.62 32.77 -23.75
N MET A 707 20.31 32.13 -24.88
CA MET A 707 21.27 31.44 -25.73
C MET A 707 22.30 32.42 -26.30
N ALA A 708 21.85 33.57 -26.81
CA ALA A 708 22.71 34.65 -27.29
C ALA A 708 23.69 35.13 -26.20
N GLN A 709 23.20 35.37 -24.98
CA GLN A 709 24.05 35.75 -23.85
C GLN A 709 25.07 34.67 -23.45
N ALA A 710 24.71 33.39 -23.56
CA ALA A 710 25.63 32.29 -23.29
C ALA A 710 26.73 32.18 -24.34
N LEU A 711 26.41 32.37 -25.62
CA LEU A 711 27.39 32.44 -26.71
C LEU A 711 28.31 33.65 -26.52
N LEU A 712 27.75 34.82 -26.21
CA LEU A 712 28.52 36.05 -25.98
C LEU A 712 29.57 35.89 -24.87
N ARG A 713 29.19 35.26 -23.75
CA ARG A 713 30.08 35.10 -22.59
C ARG A 713 31.05 33.93 -22.70
N ASN A 714 30.63 32.79 -23.25
CA ASN A 714 31.45 31.57 -23.24
C ASN A 714 32.19 31.33 -24.55
N SER A 715 31.52 31.54 -25.70
CA SER A 715 32.07 31.25 -27.02
C SER A 715 32.90 32.43 -27.53
N LEU A 716 32.31 33.63 -27.56
CA LEU A 716 33.01 34.85 -27.97
C LEU A 716 33.93 35.39 -26.87
N ARG A 717 33.67 35.03 -25.61
CA ARG A 717 34.33 35.60 -24.42
C ARG A 717 34.44 37.11 -24.52
N TRP A 718 33.32 37.76 -24.84
CA TRP A 718 33.26 39.18 -25.19
C TRP A 718 34.01 40.08 -24.20
N HIS A 719 33.87 39.81 -22.90
CA HIS A 719 34.56 40.56 -21.85
C HIS A 719 36.07 40.26 -21.72
N GLU A 720 36.59 39.16 -22.27
CA GLU A 720 38.02 38.78 -22.22
C GLU A 720 38.76 39.04 -23.54
N LEU A 721 38.06 39.44 -24.61
CA LEU A 721 38.68 39.72 -25.91
C LEU A 721 39.80 40.75 -25.79
N SER A 722 41.01 40.35 -26.22
CA SER A 722 42.18 41.21 -26.31
C SER A 722 42.21 41.88 -27.68
N LEU A 723 41.91 43.17 -27.72
CA LEU A 723 41.95 43.99 -28.94
C LEU A 723 43.21 44.86 -29.03
N ALA A 724 44.19 44.66 -28.15
CA ALA A 724 45.34 45.56 -27.99
C ALA A 724 46.46 45.38 -29.04
N SER A 725 46.36 44.39 -29.93
CA SER A 725 47.41 44.12 -30.93
C SER A 725 47.51 45.25 -31.96
N ASP A 726 48.73 45.75 -32.17
CA ASP A 726 49.05 46.76 -33.19
C ASP A 726 49.48 46.18 -34.55
N ALA A 727 49.70 44.87 -34.62
CA ALA A 727 50.07 44.15 -35.85
C ALA A 727 48.87 43.39 -36.43
N LEU A 728 48.75 43.41 -37.76
CA LEU A 728 47.79 42.54 -38.46
C LEU A 728 48.28 41.08 -38.40
N PRO A 729 47.39 40.11 -38.19
CA PRO A 729 47.77 38.70 -38.14
C PRO A 729 48.34 38.21 -39.50
N SER A 730 49.40 37.41 -39.44
CA SER A 730 50.10 36.84 -40.61
C SER A 730 49.74 35.38 -40.92
N ASP A 731 49.17 34.63 -39.96
CA ASP A 731 48.71 33.24 -40.09
C ASP A 731 47.22 33.14 -39.75
N SER A 732 46.37 32.89 -40.74
CA SER A 732 44.91 33.13 -40.70
C SER A 732 44.09 32.20 -39.80
N ALA A 733 44.58 31.00 -39.47
CA ALA A 733 43.80 30.00 -38.72
C ALA A 733 44.08 30.00 -37.21
N ALA A 734 45.34 30.22 -36.81
CA ALA A 734 45.75 30.22 -35.41
C ALA A 734 45.51 31.57 -34.72
N SER A 735 45.28 32.64 -35.49
CA SER A 735 45.11 34.00 -34.97
C SER A 735 43.67 34.43 -34.77
N ALA A 736 42.66 33.69 -35.24
CA ALA A 736 41.26 34.13 -35.23
C ALA A 736 40.74 34.49 -33.82
N LEU A 737 39.94 35.54 -33.72
CA LEU A 737 39.48 36.11 -32.45
C LEU A 737 38.38 35.29 -31.80
N PHE A 738 37.28 35.04 -32.53
CA PHE A 738 36.12 34.35 -31.96
C PHE A 738 35.34 33.50 -32.98
N LEU A 739 35.47 33.76 -34.28
CA LEU A 739 34.63 33.12 -35.29
C LEU A 739 34.72 31.57 -35.31
N PRO A 740 35.91 30.93 -35.25
CA PRO A 740 35.99 29.47 -35.25
C PRO A 740 35.35 28.83 -34.01
N MET A 741 35.54 29.44 -32.84
CA MET A 741 34.94 28.97 -31.57
C MET A 741 33.42 29.10 -31.58
N LEU A 742 32.91 30.22 -32.09
CA LEU A 742 31.47 30.44 -32.25
C LEU A 742 30.84 29.42 -33.20
N LEU A 743 31.46 29.18 -34.36
CA LEU A 743 30.98 28.18 -35.32
C LEU A 743 31.05 26.75 -34.75
N GLN A 744 32.11 26.43 -34.01
CA GLN A 744 32.24 25.14 -33.33
C GLN A 744 31.13 24.94 -32.29
N ASP A 745 30.82 25.95 -31.47
CA ASP A 745 29.77 25.86 -30.46
C ASP A 745 28.37 25.83 -31.09
N LEU A 746 28.11 26.57 -32.18
CA LEU A 746 26.85 26.47 -32.94
C LEU A 746 26.67 25.06 -33.53
N ASN A 747 27.75 24.47 -34.05
CA ASN A 747 27.73 23.10 -34.60
C ASN A 747 27.74 22.01 -33.52
N SER A 748 27.92 22.36 -32.24
CA SER A 748 27.89 21.39 -31.14
C SER A 748 26.49 20.87 -30.81
N VAL A 749 25.46 21.56 -31.31
CA VAL A 749 24.05 21.19 -31.16
C VAL A 749 23.55 20.64 -32.49
N SER A 750 22.87 19.49 -32.45
CA SER A 750 22.34 18.86 -33.66
C SER A 750 21.11 19.63 -34.19
N PRO A 751 20.87 19.64 -35.51
CA PRO A 751 19.69 20.27 -36.11
C PRO A 751 18.37 19.75 -35.50
N ASP A 752 18.26 18.44 -35.26
CA ASP A 752 17.09 17.81 -34.62
C ASP A 752 16.77 18.39 -33.22
N GLN A 753 17.78 18.93 -32.51
CA GLN A 753 17.57 19.56 -31.20
C GLN A 753 17.06 21.00 -31.33
N LEU A 754 17.29 21.63 -32.48
CA LEU A 754 16.86 23.00 -32.79
C LEU A 754 15.44 23.05 -33.34
N ASP A 755 14.96 21.97 -33.95
CA ASP A 755 13.55 21.82 -34.40
C ASP A 755 12.53 22.06 -33.28
N ILE A 756 12.97 21.96 -32.01
CA ILE A 756 12.15 22.25 -30.83
C ILE A 756 11.68 23.71 -30.80
N PHE A 757 12.45 24.61 -31.40
CA PHE A 757 12.23 26.06 -31.41
C PHE A 757 11.47 26.57 -32.63
N GLY A 758 11.27 25.74 -33.65
CA GLY A 758 10.74 26.12 -34.95
C GLY A 758 11.67 25.65 -36.07
N ASP A 759 11.50 26.23 -37.26
CA ASP A 759 12.38 25.94 -38.39
C ASP A 759 13.83 26.36 -38.03
N GLN A 760 14.78 25.44 -38.23
CA GLN A 760 16.18 25.63 -37.84
C GLN A 760 16.75 26.96 -38.36
N ASP A 761 16.43 27.31 -39.60
CA ASP A 761 16.89 28.54 -40.24
C ASP A 761 16.36 29.77 -39.49
N ASP A 762 15.08 29.80 -39.12
CA ASP A 762 14.49 30.92 -38.36
C ASP A 762 15.11 31.08 -36.97
N VAL A 763 15.41 29.96 -36.30
CA VAL A 763 15.99 29.96 -34.95
C VAL A 763 17.43 30.45 -34.97
N THR A 764 18.22 30.01 -35.95
CA THR A 764 19.61 30.47 -36.11
C THR A 764 19.65 31.95 -36.50
N LEU A 765 18.71 32.43 -37.32
CA LEU A 765 18.53 33.84 -37.64
C LEU A 765 18.26 34.68 -36.39
N GLN A 766 17.24 34.30 -35.61
CA GLN A 766 16.86 35.01 -34.39
C GLN A 766 17.98 35.01 -33.35
N LEU A 767 18.74 33.92 -33.25
CA LEU A 767 19.87 33.79 -32.35
C LEU A 767 21.02 34.73 -32.74
N LEU A 768 21.37 34.79 -34.02
CA LEU A 768 22.42 35.69 -34.52
C LEU A 768 22.03 37.16 -34.38
N GLU A 769 20.78 37.50 -34.68
CA GLU A 769 20.25 38.85 -34.47
C GLU A 769 20.31 39.24 -32.98
N SER A 770 19.84 38.36 -32.09
CA SER A 770 19.89 38.57 -30.64
C SER A 770 21.32 38.66 -30.09
N LEU A 771 22.27 37.93 -30.68
CA LEU A 771 23.69 38.00 -30.31
C LEU A 771 24.28 39.36 -30.67
N LEU A 772 24.06 39.85 -31.89
CA LEU A 772 24.53 41.16 -32.33
C LEU A 772 23.91 42.29 -31.52
N GLN A 773 22.61 42.17 -31.21
CA GLN A 773 21.92 43.12 -30.35
C GLN A 773 22.49 43.13 -28.92
N ALA A 774 22.78 41.95 -28.35
CA ALA A 774 23.42 41.85 -27.03
C ALA A 774 24.83 42.49 -27.00
N MET A 775 25.60 42.43 -28.09
CA MET A 775 26.90 43.12 -28.21
C MET A 775 26.74 44.64 -28.27
N LEU A 776 25.71 45.11 -28.99
CA LEU A 776 25.39 46.53 -29.09
C LEU A 776 24.98 47.12 -27.73
N ASP A 777 24.17 46.39 -26.98
CA ASP A 777 23.54 46.84 -25.73
C ASP A 777 24.44 46.70 -24.49
N ASP A 778 25.63 46.09 -24.60
CA ASP A 778 26.60 45.93 -23.51
C ASP A 778 27.32 47.25 -23.17
N SER A 779 26.59 48.18 -22.56
CA SER A 779 27.07 49.52 -22.18
C SER A 779 28.32 49.48 -21.30
N ALA A 780 28.44 48.50 -20.40
CA ALA A 780 29.58 48.36 -19.51
C ALA A 780 30.87 48.06 -20.29
N TRP A 781 30.82 47.17 -21.28
CA TRP A 781 31.97 46.86 -22.13
C TRP A 781 32.39 48.07 -22.96
N TRP A 782 31.43 48.81 -23.52
CA TRP A 782 31.71 50.03 -24.30
C TRP A 782 32.34 51.14 -23.43
N GLN A 783 31.89 51.30 -22.18
CA GLN A 783 32.49 52.26 -21.24
C GLN A 783 33.91 51.90 -20.84
N GLN A 784 34.27 50.61 -20.73
CA GLN A 784 35.64 50.17 -20.47
C GLN A 784 36.61 50.59 -21.58
N ILE A 785 36.15 50.59 -22.83
CA ILE A 785 36.92 51.12 -23.94
C ILE A 785 37.04 52.64 -23.84
N GLU A 786 35.94 53.34 -23.58
CA GLU A 786 35.93 54.81 -23.48
C GLU A 786 36.90 55.33 -22.40
N THR A 787 36.92 54.64 -21.26
CA THR A 787 37.81 54.94 -20.12
C THR A 787 39.23 54.41 -20.28
N LYS A 788 39.58 53.84 -21.46
CA LYS A 788 40.88 53.22 -21.77
C LYS A 788 41.29 52.06 -20.86
N GLN A 789 40.36 51.47 -20.13
CA GLN A 789 40.60 50.23 -19.38
C GLN A 789 40.81 49.03 -20.31
N LYS A 790 40.20 49.07 -21.50
CA LYS A 790 40.50 48.16 -22.62
C LYS A 790 41.12 48.93 -23.78
N ALA A 791 42.31 48.51 -24.21
CA ALA A 791 43.00 49.12 -25.34
C ALA A 791 42.50 48.59 -26.70
N LEU A 792 42.34 49.50 -27.66
CA LEU A 792 42.02 49.22 -29.06
C LEU A 792 43.27 49.45 -29.93
N GLY A 793 43.97 48.36 -30.24
CA GLY A 793 45.09 48.33 -31.18
C GLY A 793 44.60 48.24 -32.64
N TYR A 794 45.45 48.69 -33.56
CA TYR A 794 45.14 48.70 -35.01
C TYR A 794 44.79 47.32 -35.56
N GLY A 795 45.56 46.30 -35.19
CA GLY A 795 45.39 44.93 -35.66
C GLY A 795 44.14 44.27 -35.07
N GLY A 796 43.98 44.34 -33.74
CA GLY A 796 42.84 43.71 -33.04
C GLY A 796 41.48 44.30 -33.44
N ALA A 797 41.39 45.61 -33.60
CA ALA A 797 40.15 46.26 -34.05
C ALA A 797 39.80 45.90 -35.51
N SER A 798 40.79 45.90 -36.41
CA SER A 798 40.60 45.53 -37.82
C SER A 798 40.18 44.07 -37.97
N GLN A 799 40.76 43.18 -37.17
CA GLN A 799 40.45 41.76 -37.14
C GLN A 799 39.03 41.48 -36.63
N CYS A 800 38.59 42.17 -35.58
CA CYS A 800 37.23 42.05 -35.03
C CYS A 800 36.17 42.47 -36.06
N ILE A 801 36.39 43.60 -36.76
CA ILE A 801 35.51 44.07 -37.84
C ILE A 801 35.46 43.06 -38.99
N ALA A 802 36.59 42.48 -39.38
CA ALA A 802 36.62 41.49 -40.45
C ALA A 802 35.84 40.22 -40.09
N GLU A 803 35.96 39.69 -38.87
CA GLU A 803 35.18 38.53 -38.41
C GLU A 803 33.68 38.84 -38.29
N LEU A 804 33.31 40.04 -37.83
CA LEU A 804 31.92 40.50 -37.81
C LEU A 804 31.30 40.54 -39.21
N ARG A 805 32.04 41.03 -40.20
CA ARG A 805 31.59 41.04 -41.61
C ARG A 805 31.43 39.64 -42.19
N VAL A 806 32.28 38.70 -41.81
CA VAL A 806 32.12 37.30 -42.21
C VAL A 806 30.86 36.69 -41.58
N LEU A 807 30.58 36.99 -40.31
CA LEU A 807 29.38 36.53 -39.63
C LEU A 807 28.10 37.06 -40.32
N THR A 808 28.06 38.36 -40.64
CA THR A 808 26.87 39.00 -41.22
C THR A 808 26.68 38.68 -42.70
N SER A 809 27.75 38.44 -43.46
CA SER A 809 27.67 38.09 -44.88
C SER A 809 27.26 36.64 -45.15
N ARG A 810 27.40 35.74 -44.15
CA ARG A 810 26.99 34.34 -44.27
C ARG A 810 25.47 34.13 -44.29
N VAL A 811 24.70 35.14 -43.90
CA VAL A 811 23.28 34.99 -43.60
C VAL A 811 22.50 36.16 -44.20
N ALA A 812 21.57 35.86 -45.10
CA ALA A 812 20.75 36.87 -45.77
C ALA A 812 19.52 37.25 -44.92
N SER A 813 19.70 38.14 -43.93
CA SER A 813 18.59 38.72 -43.16
C SER A 813 18.75 40.24 -42.98
N PRO A 814 17.69 41.03 -43.20
CA PRO A 814 17.74 42.49 -43.06
C PRO A 814 18.04 42.92 -41.61
N GLY A 815 17.53 42.21 -40.61
CA GLY A 815 17.78 42.50 -39.19
C GLY A 815 19.25 42.29 -38.81
N ILE A 816 19.85 41.18 -39.25
CA ILE A 816 21.27 40.87 -39.03
C ILE A 816 22.18 41.89 -39.75
N ALA A 817 21.83 42.27 -40.98
CA ALA A 817 22.57 43.28 -41.72
C ALA A 817 22.52 44.66 -41.02
N GLN A 818 21.37 45.05 -40.50
CA GLN A 818 21.21 46.31 -39.76
C GLN A 818 21.95 46.30 -38.42
N ALA A 819 21.82 45.24 -37.63
CA ALA A 819 22.51 45.11 -36.35
C ALA A 819 24.04 45.06 -36.56
N GLY A 820 24.50 44.30 -37.55
CA GLY A 820 25.91 44.18 -37.92
C GLY A 820 26.52 45.51 -38.38
N THR A 821 25.84 46.26 -39.24
CA THR A 821 26.31 47.58 -39.70
C THR A 821 26.32 48.60 -38.57
N SER A 822 25.32 48.58 -37.68
CA SER A 822 25.28 49.44 -36.49
C SER A 822 26.45 49.15 -35.54
N LEU A 823 26.77 47.86 -35.34
CA LEU A 823 27.89 47.42 -34.51
C LEU A 823 29.24 47.85 -35.11
N GLU A 824 29.40 47.69 -36.42
CA GLU A 824 30.59 48.14 -37.15
C GLU A 824 30.77 49.67 -37.04
N GLN A 825 29.70 50.44 -37.21
CA GLN A 825 29.73 51.91 -37.08
C GLN A 825 30.10 52.34 -35.65
N LYS A 826 29.54 51.67 -34.64
CA LYS A 826 29.89 51.92 -33.23
C LYS A 826 31.37 51.62 -32.97
N PHE A 827 31.90 50.52 -33.48
CA PHE A 827 33.33 50.18 -33.40
C PHE A 827 34.22 51.23 -34.05
N LYS A 828 33.91 51.64 -35.30
CA LYS A 828 34.66 52.66 -36.02
C LYS A 828 34.69 54.00 -35.28
N THR A 829 33.54 54.41 -34.73
CA THR A 829 33.41 55.65 -33.94
C THR A 829 34.22 55.60 -32.64
N MET A 830 34.24 54.46 -31.96
CA MET A 830 35.03 54.28 -30.73
C MET A 830 36.53 54.23 -31.03
N TYR A 831 36.93 53.55 -32.10
CA TYR A 831 38.32 53.49 -32.54
C TYR A 831 38.85 54.87 -32.95
N SER A 832 38.08 55.70 -33.66
CA SER A 832 38.51 57.06 -34.00
C SER A 832 38.69 57.97 -32.78
N ARG A 833 37.99 57.68 -31.67
CA ARG A 833 38.08 58.46 -30.43
C ARG A 833 39.23 58.01 -29.53
N VAL A 834 39.47 56.70 -29.43
CA VAL A 834 40.31 56.10 -28.37
C VAL A 834 41.44 55.20 -28.91
N GLY A 835 41.36 54.76 -30.17
CA GLY A 835 42.31 53.86 -30.81
C GLY A 835 43.62 54.54 -31.22
N THR A 836 44.45 53.79 -31.96
CA THR A 836 45.73 54.30 -32.44
C THR A 836 45.54 55.33 -33.57
N ARG A 837 46.54 56.20 -33.80
CA ARG A 837 46.50 57.22 -34.88
C ARG A 837 46.51 56.63 -36.30
N LYS A 838 46.54 55.30 -36.46
CA LYS A 838 46.48 54.62 -37.75
C LYS A 838 45.03 54.42 -38.16
N GLU A 839 44.71 54.70 -39.42
CA GLU A 839 43.43 54.30 -40.03
C GLU A 839 43.29 52.78 -39.99
N LEU A 840 42.07 52.27 -39.79
CA LEU A 840 41.75 50.84 -39.78
C LEU A 840 42.14 50.16 -41.11
N ALA A 841 42.30 48.84 -41.10
CA ALA A 841 42.72 48.11 -42.30
C ALA A 841 41.74 48.33 -43.48
N PRO A 842 42.25 48.36 -44.73
CA PRO A 842 41.41 48.51 -45.92
C PRO A 842 40.39 47.39 -46.08
N ASP A 843 39.24 47.68 -46.69
CA ASP A 843 38.18 46.69 -46.92
C ASP A 843 38.67 45.47 -47.73
N ALA A 844 39.64 45.67 -48.63
CA ALA A 844 40.29 44.59 -49.38
C ALA A 844 41.00 43.59 -48.46
N TRP A 845 41.66 44.07 -47.39
CA TRP A 845 42.31 43.21 -46.40
C TRP A 845 41.27 42.44 -45.59
N CYS A 846 40.20 43.12 -45.10
CA CYS A 846 39.13 42.47 -44.36
C CYS A 846 38.46 41.35 -45.16
N THR A 847 38.28 41.56 -46.47
CA THR A 847 37.69 40.58 -47.39
C THR A 847 38.61 39.38 -47.60
N GLN A 848 39.91 39.63 -47.79
CA GLN A 848 40.91 38.56 -47.96
C GLN A 848 41.06 37.72 -46.69
N TYR A 849 41.17 38.37 -45.52
CA TYR A 849 41.24 37.71 -44.22
C TYR A 849 39.99 36.84 -43.97
N GLY A 850 38.79 37.33 -44.31
CA GLY A 850 37.56 36.56 -44.21
C GLY A 850 37.53 35.31 -45.08
N LEU A 851 38.05 35.38 -46.31
CA LEU A 851 38.17 34.23 -47.21
C LEU A 851 39.16 33.18 -46.69
N GLU A 852 40.22 33.60 -45.99
CA GLU A 852 41.23 32.69 -45.43
C GLU A 852 40.72 31.92 -44.21
N ILE A 853 40.02 32.58 -43.27
CA ILE A 853 39.41 31.88 -42.11
C ILE A 853 38.30 30.91 -42.54
N THR A 854 37.54 31.27 -43.57
CA THR A 854 36.43 30.44 -44.07
C THR A 854 36.90 29.20 -44.84
N LYS A 855 38.10 29.21 -45.42
CA LYS A 855 38.70 28.04 -46.10
C LYS A 855 39.06 26.92 -45.11
N ASP A 856 39.65 27.24 -43.97
CA ASP A 856 40.03 26.22 -42.97
C ASP A 856 38.83 25.64 -42.20
N THR A 857 37.75 26.40 -42.04
CA THR A 857 36.53 25.89 -41.41
C THR A 857 35.76 24.90 -42.29
N LYS A 858 35.98 24.87 -43.61
CA LYS A 858 35.44 23.84 -44.52
C LYS A 858 36.25 22.53 -44.53
N MET A 859 37.50 22.52 -44.05
CA MET A 859 38.35 21.32 -44.02
C MET A 859 38.14 20.42 -42.77
N LYS A 860 37.33 20.86 -41.79
CA LYS A 860 37.06 20.11 -40.55
C LYS A 860 35.56 19.89 -40.23
N GLY A 861 34.69 20.11 -41.22
CA GLY A 861 33.24 19.85 -41.11
C GLY A 861 32.88 18.47 -41.61
#